data_AF-A0A841VR53-F1
#
_entry.id   AF-A0A841VR53-F1
#
_cell.length_a   1.000
_cell.length_b   1.000
_cell.length_c   1.000
_cell.angle_alpha   90.00
_cell.angle_beta   90.00
_cell.angle_gamma   90.00
#
_symmetry.space_group_name_H-M   'P 1'
#
loop_
_entity.id
_entity.type
_entity.pdbx_description
1 polymer ?
#
loop_
_entity_poly.entity_id
_entity_poly.type
_entity_poly.pdbx_seq_one_letter_code
_entity_poly.pdbx_strand_id
1 'polypeptide(L)'
;MSEPKSLLEVYEFYLQHIKTTYSGEKAQRIIRETQTAILRFLLLGLGYDQLPTGRKMTEAEKQTAYEFMKTIPLSQLFGLSEAVAQGFELTKASKSSQNTYGGRIQQICDWGKQQYWWTREASQEANYCPAIRKGYGRANTKQLTERRKKYSAYQLAPKEISVPLQTELQEWEKFLRAKDCPGRLSKPISASSAKTYLKHILLILGWLHRYQGIPLSELSLNLLIPKITDEELEELPAREKEKFWQKHQYYVDELIGKYFEFLRKQMDSFSPSTKKFKINALSSLAKFQYYTEVEHSDDYNNIPIFKVINKYSCAVRQEKKQWKEQRRSVVDMEDKWPKVIPTKTALHSVRLQILEPLRLECRAKYNKWQWRKDSAITMSIQRYLAWSFLADMPARRQEEYRNLKVALSCPIERPSEVPTNAIYQPLPPAHVRLNNNYIYKTYFYESQYYESGVWVLDIQEYKTCELYGPQSIVIRNHKFHDGNCLYDYFERHLYGWYFHSNGKKKDKWLTTGRISFNPRDCCYICNQNQNSEFWSWGYFFIQPLVGCVYNSTEFKDLVRNAAHRLTNVPVTPHVMRYVWATWAYQVGLNEQEQESLAYAMGHDVKTMLEFYENCTPNEKRRPIEEVINEVLFNTLSIQKQSSEENLDQLAQKLLQLPTDELQHILQLISPE
;
A
#
# COMPACT_ATOMS: atom_id res chain seq x y z
N MET A 1 -35.18 -23.12 11.41
CA MET A 1 -35.51 -21.69 11.29
C MET A 1 -34.41 -21.04 10.47
N SER A 2 -34.73 -20.11 9.56
CA SER A 2 -33.75 -19.32 8.82
C SER A 2 -32.98 -18.37 9.75
N GLU A 3 -31.77 -17.97 9.35
CA GLU A 3 -31.00 -16.94 10.04
C GLU A 3 -31.71 -15.58 9.88
N PRO A 4 -31.99 -14.83 10.97
CA PRO A 4 -32.69 -13.56 10.89
C PRO A 4 -31.79 -12.51 10.24
N LYS A 5 -32.28 -11.72 9.28
CA LYS A 5 -31.46 -10.75 8.54
C LYS A 5 -31.43 -9.36 9.19
N SER A 6 -32.38 -9.07 10.07
CA SER A 6 -32.60 -7.73 10.63
C SER A 6 -33.01 -7.77 12.10
N LEU A 7 -32.97 -6.61 12.77
CA LEU A 7 -33.47 -6.46 14.14
C LEU A 7 -34.97 -6.80 14.24
N LEU A 8 -35.76 -6.55 13.18
CA LEU A 8 -37.18 -6.90 13.15
C LEU A 8 -37.39 -8.41 13.24
N GLU A 9 -36.68 -9.18 12.40
CA GLU A 9 -36.79 -10.65 12.41
C GLU A 9 -36.35 -11.25 13.75
N VAL A 10 -35.29 -10.69 14.36
CA VAL A 10 -34.86 -11.07 15.71
C VAL A 10 -35.94 -10.78 16.75
N TYR A 11 -36.57 -9.62 16.68
CA TYR A 11 -37.67 -9.25 17.58
C TYR A 11 -38.86 -10.20 17.41
N GLU A 12 -39.27 -10.52 16.18
CA GLU A 12 -40.37 -11.44 15.90
C GLU A 12 -40.09 -12.85 16.42
N PHE A 13 -38.88 -13.36 16.20
CA PHE A 13 -38.46 -14.65 16.76
C PHE A 13 -38.48 -14.64 18.30
N TYR A 14 -38.04 -13.54 18.92
CA TYR A 14 -38.11 -13.40 20.37
C TYR A 14 -39.56 -13.36 20.88
N LEU A 15 -40.47 -12.67 20.18
CA LEU A 15 -41.89 -12.65 20.54
C LEU A 15 -42.51 -14.06 20.48
N GLN A 16 -42.16 -14.84 19.45
CA GLN A 16 -42.60 -16.23 19.35
C GLN A 16 -42.08 -17.05 20.55
N HIS A 17 -40.79 -16.91 20.88
CA HIS A 17 -40.20 -17.56 22.06
C HIS A 17 -40.91 -17.19 23.36
N ILE A 18 -41.26 -15.91 23.56
CA ILE A 18 -42.00 -15.48 24.76
C ILE A 18 -43.39 -16.12 24.83
N LYS A 19 -44.11 -16.20 23.70
CA LYS A 19 -45.43 -16.83 23.62
C LYS A 19 -45.38 -18.33 23.90
N THR A 20 -44.31 -19.02 23.52
CA THR A 20 -44.13 -20.46 23.79
C THR A 20 -43.67 -20.74 25.22
N THR A 21 -42.92 -19.82 25.82
CA THR A 21 -42.26 -20.04 27.12
C THR A 21 -43.12 -19.60 28.31
N TYR A 22 -43.96 -18.59 28.14
CA TYR A 22 -44.79 -18.03 29.21
C TYR A 22 -46.27 -18.12 28.85
N SER A 23 -47.11 -18.41 29.83
CA SER A 23 -48.57 -18.49 29.63
C SER A 23 -49.27 -17.13 29.80
N GLY A 24 -50.34 -16.95 29.02
CA GLY A 24 -51.40 -15.94 29.24
C GLY A 24 -50.90 -14.51 29.48
N GLU A 25 -51.34 -13.92 30.59
CA GLU A 25 -51.10 -12.51 30.93
C GLU A 25 -49.61 -12.17 31.11
N LYS A 26 -48.81 -13.13 31.59
CA LYS A 26 -47.37 -12.94 31.79
C LYS A 26 -46.67 -12.72 30.46
N ALA A 27 -46.98 -13.53 29.44
CA ALA A 27 -46.45 -13.33 28.09
C ALA A 27 -46.85 -11.96 27.54
N GLN A 28 -48.12 -11.59 27.64
CA GLN A 28 -48.63 -10.29 27.15
C GLN A 28 -47.97 -9.09 27.84
N ARG A 29 -47.68 -9.20 29.14
CA ARG A 29 -46.94 -8.18 29.88
C ARG A 29 -45.51 -8.04 29.35
N ILE A 30 -44.79 -9.16 29.21
CA ILE A 30 -43.40 -9.16 28.70
C ILE A 30 -43.35 -8.55 27.30
N ILE A 31 -44.25 -8.97 26.41
CA ILE A 31 -44.32 -8.47 25.03
C ILE A 31 -44.52 -6.95 25.00
N ARG A 32 -45.47 -6.42 25.79
CA ARG A 32 -45.73 -4.97 25.85
C ARG A 32 -44.53 -4.19 26.40
N GLU A 33 -43.89 -4.70 27.44
CA GLU A 33 -42.70 -4.06 28.01
C GLU A 33 -41.51 -4.11 27.04
N THR A 34 -41.30 -5.22 26.33
CA THR A 34 -40.26 -5.37 25.31
C THR A 34 -40.51 -4.46 24.12
N GLN A 35 -41.74 -4.40 23.61
CA GLN A 35 -42.12 -3.48 22.52
C GLN A 35 -41.84 -2.03 22.93
N THR A 36 -42.19 -1.66 24.16
CA THR A 36 -41.90 -0.32 24.69
C THR A 36 -40.39 -0.07 24.79
N ALA A 37 -39.62 -1.06 25.28
CA ALA A 37 -38.17 -0.98 25.40
C ALA A 37 -37.50 -0.71 24.04
N ILE A 38 -37.94 -1.42 23.00
CA ILE A 38 -37.39 -1.27 21.65
C ILE A 38 -37.80 0.08 21.05
N LEU A 39 -39.11 0.32 20.94
CA LEU A 39 -39.63 1.45 20.16
C LEU A 39 -39.33 2.81 20.79
N ARG A 40 -39.31 2.91 22.12
CA ARG A 40 -39.11 4.21 22.80
C ARG A 40 -37.68 4.51 23.18
N PHE A 41 -36.85 3.50 23.42
CA PHE A 41 -35.50 3.71 23.95
C PHE A 41 -34.44 3.18 23.00
N LEU A 42 -34.51 1.91 22.61
CA LEU A 42 -33.47 1.31 21.77
C LEU A 42 -33.35 2.00 20.41
N LEU A 43 -34.46 2.16 19.68
CA LEU A 43 -34.42 2.76 18.33
C LEU A 43 -33.93 4.19 18.34
N LEU A 44 -34.29 4.96 19.38
CA LEU A 44 -33.80 6.32 19.57
C LEU A 44 -32.27 6.34 19.75
N GLY A 45 -31.71 5.41 20.52
CA GLY A 45 -30.26 5.25 20.66
C GLY A 45 -29.55 4.76 19.40
N LEU A 46 -30.29 4.16 18.46
CA LEU A 46 -29.79 3.76 17.14
C LEU A 46 -29.98 4.84 16.07
N GLY A 47 -30.40 6.05 16.45
CA GLY A 47 -30.55 7.19 15.54
C GLY A 47 -31.87 7.21 14.77
N TYR A 48 -32.92 6.54 15.26
CA TYR A 48 -34.25 6.72 14.72
C TYR A 48 -34.81 8.10 15.11
N ASP A 49 -34.89 9.00 14.13
CA ASP A 49 -35.41 10.35 14.32
C ASP A 49 -36.95 10.36 14.38
N GLN A 50 -37.50 10.94 15.48
CA GLN A 50 -38.91 11.13 15.90
C GLN A 50 -39.41 10.14 16.99
N LEU A 51 -40.04 10.56 18.11
CA LEU A 51 -41.22 11.44 18.31
C LEU A 51 -41.29 12.09 19.72
N PRO A 52 -42.19 13.08 19.96
CA PRO A 52 -42.25 13.85 21.20
C PRO A 52 -42.40 12.98 22.45
N THR A 53 -41.54 13.25 23.42
CA THR A 53 -41.50 12.58 24.71
C THR A 53 -42.86 12.72 25.42
N GLY A 54 -43.47 11.58 25.77
CA GLY A 54 -44.62 11.54 26.69
C GLY A 54 -45.94 10.99 26.14
N ARG A 55 -46.16 10.92 24.81
CA ARG A 55 -47.40 10.33 24.24
C ARG A 55 -47.26 8.87 23.81
N LYS A 56 -48.39 8.17 23.68
CA LYS A 56 -48.44 6.83 23.06
C LYS A 56 -48.19 6.97 21.55
N MET A 57 -47.40 6.06 20.98
CA MET A 57 -47.19 6.01 19.53
C MET A 57 -48.49 5.58 18.83
N THR A 58 -48.80 6.23 17.72
CA THR A 58 -49.87 5.82 16.79
C THR A 58 -49.45 4.58 16.01
N GLU A 59 -50.40 3.88 15.39
CA GLU A 59 -50.08 2.69 14.58
C GLU A 59 -49.19 3.02 13.37
N ALA A 60 -49.39 4.19 12.73
CA ALA A 60 -48.54 4.63 11.63
C ALA A 60 -47.08 4.82 12.08
N GLU A 61 -46.88 5.39 13.27
CA GLU A 61 -45.55 5.62 13.84
C GLU A 61 -44.85 4.31 14.22
N LYS A 62 -45.61 3.32 14.70
CA LYS A 62 -45.09 1.97 14.94
C LYS A 62 -44.67 1.30 13.64
N GLN A 63 -45.45 1.47 12.57
CA GLN A 63 -45.11 0.90 11.27
C GLN A 63 -43.80 1.48 10.73
N THR A 64 -43.61 2.80 10.79
CA THR A 64 -42.35 3.45 10.39
C THR A 64 -41.16 2.94 11.23
N ALA A 65 -41.36 2.74 12.53
CA ALA A 65 -40.33 2.18 13.39
C ALA A 65 -39.99 0.73 13.02
N TYR A 66 -40.98 -0.08 12.63
CA TYR A 66 -40.73 -1.44 12.13
C TYR A 66 -40.00 -1.44 10.78
N GLU A 67 -40.32 -0.53 9.87
CA GLU A 67 -39.55 -0.37 8.62
C GLU A 67 -38.10 0.01 8.91
N PHE A 68 -37.85 0.88 9.89
CA PHE A 68 -36.49 1.19 10.34
C PHE A 68 -35.80 -0.03 10.96
N MET A 69 -36.50 -0.87 11.73
CA MET A 69 -35.94 -2.11 12.27
C MET A 69 -35.48 -3.10 11.19
N LYS A 70 -36.08 -3.07 9.98
CA LYS A 70 -35.63 -3.90 8.85
C LYS A 70 -34.28 -3.44 8.29
N THR A 71 -33.93 -2.16 8.43
CA THR A 71 -32.66 -1.62 7.92
C THR A 71 -31.48 -1.88 8.86
N ILE A 72 -31.75 -2.26 10.12
CA ILE A 72 -30.73 -2.53 11.12
C ILE A 72 -30.21 -3.98 10.95
N PRO A 73 -28.95 -4.19 10.54
CA PRO A 73 -28.39 -5.53 10.34
C PRO A 73 -28.06 -6.22 11.67
N LEU A 74 -28.00 -7.55 11.66
CA LEU A 74 -27.57 -8.42 12.78
C LEU A 74 -26.27 -7.93 13.47
N SER A 75 -25.33 -7.38 12.71
CA SER A 75 -24.04 -6.91 13.23
C SER A 75 -24.18 -5.77 14.24
N GLN A 76 -25.28 -5.00 14.20
CA GLN A 76 -25.55 -3.94 15.17
C GLN A 76 -26.20 -4.46 16.47
N LEU A 77 -26.63 -5.72 16.53
CA LEU A 77 -27.25 -6.32 17.71
C LEU A 77 -26.28 -6.50 18.89
N PHE A 78 -24.97 -6.36 18.64
CA PHE A 78 -23.96 -6.45 19.70
C PHE A 78 -23.86 -5.18 20.54
N GLY A 79 -24.43 -4.05 20.08
CA GLY A 79 -24.43 -2.76 20.77
C GLY A 79 -25.78 -2.36 21.37
N LEU A 80 -26.74 -3.29 21.50
CA LEU A 80 -28.10 -2.95 21.95
C LEU A 80 -28.15 -2.42 23.39
N SER A 81 -27.24 -2.87 24.25
CA SER A 81 -27.17 -2.42 25.65
C SER A 81 -26.67 -0.96 25.75
N GLU A 82 -25.70 -0.58 24.93
CA GLU A 82 -25.21 0.78 24.81
C GLU A 82 -26.26 1.68 24.15
N ALA A 83 -26.90 1.22 23.07
CA ALA A 83 -27.94 1.96 22.39
C ALA A 83 -29.16 2.22 23.29
N VAL A 84 -29.62 1.23 24.07
CA VAL A 84 -30.73 1.47 25.01
C VAL A 84 -30.34 2.43 26.13
N ALA A 85 -29.08 2.42 26.58
CA ALA A 85 -28.58 3.37 27.58
C ALA A 85 -28.58 4.81 27.02
N GLN A 86 -28.11 5.00 25.78
CA GLN A 86 -28.20 6.28 25.09
C GLN A 86 -29.65 6.74 24.93
N GLY A 87 -30.56 5.82 24.58
CA GLY A 87 -31.99 6.08 24.54
C GLY A 87 -32.57 6.55 25.89
N PHE A 88 -32.12 5.97 27.00
CA PHE A 88 -32.51 6.42 28.35
C PHE A 88 -32.02 7.83 28.68
N GLU A 89 -30.80 8.19 28.26
CA GLU A 89 -30.26 9.54 28.45
C GLU A 89 -31.04 10.57 27.64
N LEU A 90 -31.28 10.29 26.36
CA LEU A 90 -32.04 11.17 25.46
C LEU A 90 -33.48 11.41 25.94
N THR A 91 -34.11 10.39 26.52
CA THR A 91 -35.49 10.49 27.04
C THR A 91 -35.57 10.91 28.50
N LYS A 92 -34.43 11.09 29.20
CA LYS A 92 -34.35 11.32 30.65
C LYS A 92 -35.16 10.28 31.44
N ALA A 93 -35.06 9.01 31.06
CA ALA A 93 -35.85 7.93 31.64
C ALA A 93 -35.58 7.77 33.15
N SER A 94 -36.64 7.60 33.94
CA SER A 94 -36.52 7.35 35.39
C SER A 94 -35.76 6.06 35.71
N LYS A 95 -35.17 5.96 36.90
CA LYS A 95 -34.40 4.77 37.29
C LYS A 95 -35.22 3.47 37.22
N SER A 96 -36.50 3.54 37.58
CA SER A 96 -37.43 2.41 37.45
C SER A 96 -37.64 1.98 36.00
N SER A 97 -37.76 2.95 35.08
CA SER A 97 -37.86 2.69 33.64
C SER A 97 -36.58 2.07 33.08
N GLN A 98 -35.41 2.60 33.48
CA GLN A 98 -34.11 2.05 33.09
C GLN A 98 -33.97 0.59 33.52
N ASN A 99 -34.34 0.27 34.77
CA ASN A 99 -34.28 -1.09 35.29
C ASN A 99 -35.24 -2.03 34.55
N THR A 100 -36.48 -1.59 34.32
CA THR A 100 -37.52 -2.41 33.67
C THR A 100 -37.19 -2.67 32.20
N TYR A 101 -37.01 -1.61 31.42
CA TYR A 101 -36.81 -1.72 29.97
C TYR A 101 -35.39 -2.17 29.61
N GLY A 102 -34.38 -1.75 30.38
CA GLY A 102 -33.02 -2.24 30.23
C GLY A 102 -32.94 -3.75 30.51
N GLY A 103 -33.67 -4.23 31.53
CA GLY A 103 -33.84 -5.65 31.80
C GLY A 103 -34.49 -6.42 30.64
N ARG A 104 -35.45 -5.83 29.93
CA ARG A 104 -36.08 -6.46 28.75
C ARG A 104 -35.13 -6.56 27.56
N ILE A 105 -34.35 -5.52 27.26
CA ILE A 105 -33.33 -5.61 26.20
C ILE A 105 -32.25 -6.63 26.57
N GLN A 106 -31.83 -6.66 27.85
CA GLN A 106 -30.89 -7.66 28.34
C GLN A 106 -31.42 -9.09 28.15
N GLN A 107 -32.71 -9.33 28.40
CA GLN A 107 -33.34 -10.64 28.15
C GLN A 107 -33.35 -11.02 26.67
N ILE A 108 -33.60 -10.08 25.74
CA ILE A 108 -33.47 -10.34 24.30
C ILE A 108 -32.03 -10.75 23.99
N CYS A 109 -31.04 -10.01 24.48
CA CYS A 109 -29.63 -10.31 24.25
C CYS A 109 -29.24 -11.68 24.83
N ASP A 110 -29.75 -12.04 26.01
CA ASP A 110 -29.44 -13.31 26.67
C ASP A 110 -30.13 -14.50 26.00
N TRP A 111 -31.38 -14.34 25.56
CA TRP A 111 -32.04 -15.32 24.69
C TRP A 111 -31.31 -15.47 23.35
N GLY A 112 -30.95 -14.33 22.75
CA GLY A 112 -30.20 -14.24 21.53
C GLY A 112 -28.96 -15.10 21.60
N LYS A 113 -28.12 -14.93 22.62
CA LYS A 113 -26.88 -15.73 22.86
C LYS A 113 -27.09 -17.25 22.91
N GLN A 114 -28.31 -17.74 23.10
CA GLN A 114 -28.64 -19.16 23.09
C GLN A 114 -29.00 -19.68 21.69
N GLN A 115 -29.22 -18.79 20.73
CA GLN A 115 -29.55 -19.11 19.36
C GLN A 115 -28.30 -19.35 18.52
N TYR A 116 -28.38 -20.30 17.58
CA TYR A 116 -27.25 -20.69 16.73
C TYR A 116 -26.75 -19.55 15.83
N TRP A 117 -27.63 -18.60 15.47
CA TRP A 117 -27.31 -17.43 14.66
C TRP A 117 -26.72 -16.27 15.47
N TRP A 118 -26.80 -16.32 16.81
CA TRP A 118 -26.15 -15.34 17.68
C TRP A 118 -24.72 -15.81 17.99
N THR A 119 -23.88 -15.81 16.97
CA THR A 119 -22.46 -16.13 17.12
C THR A 119 -21.76 -15.04 17.92
N ARG A 120 -21.66 -15.28 19.23
CA ARG A 120 -20.92 -14.48 20.22
C ARG A 120 -19.44 -14.27 19.84
N GLU A 121 -18.93 -15.12 18.96
CA GLU A 121 -17.59 -15.02 18.38
C GLU A 121 -17.41 -13.69 17.64
N ALA A 122 -18.40 -13.17 16.91
CA ALA A 122 -18.22 -11.94 16.13
C ALA A 122 -17.87 -10.70 16.98
N SER A 123 -18.40 -10.53 18.20
CA SER A 123 -18.14 -9.35 19.04
C SER A 123 -17.00 -9.52 20.04
N GLN A 124 -16.72 -10.74 20.50
CA GLN A 124 -15.54 -11.02 21.34
C GLN A 124 -14.28 -11.18 20.49
N GLU A 125 -14.37 -11.86 19.33
CA GLU A 125 -13.30 -11.92 18.34
C GLU A 125 -13.04 -10.59 17.64
N ALA A 126 -14.00 -9.67 17.59
CA ALA A 126 -13.78 -8.32 17.09
C ALA A 126 -12.63 -7.58 17.80
N ASN A 127 -12.25 -8.00 19.01
CA ASN A 127 -11.14 -7.40 19.74
C ASN A 127 -9.85 -8.25 19.78
N TYR A 128 -9.86 -9.44 19.18
CA TYR A 128 -8.66 -10.30 19.12
C TYR A 128 -7.91 -10.10 17.81
N CYS A 129 -6.60 -9.90 17.95
CA CYS A 129 -5.65 -10.04 16.88
C CYS A 129 -5.70 -11.50 16.39
N PRO A 130 -5.87 -11.74 15.07
CA PRO A 130 -5.81 -13.07 14.52
C PRO A 130 -4.45 -13.69 14.81
N ALA A 131 -4.38 -15.03 14.80
CA ALA A 131 -3.11 -15.72 14.93
C ALA A 131 -2.17 -15.29 13.79
N ILE A 132 -1.01 -14.73 14.15
CA ILE A 132 0.00 -14.30 13.18
C ILE A 132 0.48 -15.54 12.42
N ARG A 133 0.11 -15.65 11.14
CA ARG A 133 0.57 -16.72 10.26
C ARG A 133 2.10 -16.68 10.16
N LYS A 134 2.78 -17.80 10.38
CA LYS A 134 4.26 -17.92 10.27
C LYS A 134 4.70 -18.95 9.21
N GLY A 135 3.77 -19.59 8.52
CA GLY A 135 4.00 -20.83 7.78
C GLY A 135 4.96 -20.74 6.59
N TYR A 136 5.10 -19.57 5.94
CA TYR A 136 5.87 -19.46 4.70
C TYR A 136 7.35 -19.07 4.89
N GLY A 137 7.82 -18.86 6.13
CA GLY A 137 9.20 -18.42 6.37
C GLY A 137 9.47 -16.97 5.93
N ARG A 138 10.75 -16.64 5.69
CA ARG A 138 11.18 -15.28 5.31
C ARG A 138 11.02 -15.07 3.81
N ALA A 139 10.57 -13.91 3.34
CA ALA A 139 10.40 -13.65 1.90
C ALA A 139 11.70 -13.82 1.08
N ASN A 140 12.87 -13.71 1.73
CA ASN A 140 14.19 -13.93 1.11
C ASN A 140 14.51 -15.40 0.82
N THR A 141 13.76 -16.37 1.37
CA THR A 141 13.95 -17.78 1.05
C THR A 141 13.24 -18.19 -0.23
N LYS A 142 12.23 -17.43 -0.68
CA LYS A 142 11.63 -17.62 -2.00
C LYS A 142 12.63 -17.14 -3.06
N GLN A 143 13.30 -18.07 -3.72
CA GLN A 143 14.22 -17.77 -4.80
C GLN A 143 13.41 -17.32 -6.02
N LEU A 144 13.56 -16.03 -6.35
CA LEU A 144 12.86 -15.38 -7.47
C LEU A 144 13.71 -15.31 -8.75
N THR A 145 15.00 -15.62 -8.65
CA THR A 145 15.95 -15.54 -9.76
C THR A 145 16.80 -16.80 -9.77
N GLU A 146 17.10 -17.32 -10.96
CA GLU A 146 18.01 -18.47 -11.15
C GLU A 146 19.47 -18.19 -10.73
N ARG A 147 19.80 -16.90 -10.54
CA ARG A 147 21.13 -16.45 -10.16
C ARG A 147 21.72 -17.24 -8.98
N ARG A 148 22.79 -17.99 -9.28
CA ARG A 148 23.43 -18.93 -8.35
C ARG A 148 24.31 -18.28 -7.28
N LYS A 149 25.05 -17.21 -7.63
CA LYS A 149 26.06 -16.59 -6.75
C LYS A 149 25.76 -15.13 -6.41
N LYS A 150 25.90 -14.77 -5.13
CA LYS A 150 25.74 -13.40 -4.62
C LYS A 150 26.93 -12.52 -5.06
N TYR A 151 26.70 -11.21 -5.21
CA TYR A 151 27.76 -10.24 -5.51
C TYR A 151 28.91 -10.27 -4.51
N SER A 152 28.62 -10.57 -3.24
CA SER A 152 29.63 -10.68 -2.18
C SER A 152 30.69 -11.76 -2.42
N ALA A 153 30.45 -12.71 -3.34
CA ALA A 153 31.40 -13.76 -3.66
C ALA A 153 32.64 -13.25 -4.43
N TYR A 154 32.56 -12.08 -5.07
CA TYR A 154 33.67 -11.53 -5.86
C TYR A 154 33.83 -10.02 -5.78
N GLN A 155 33.02 -9.34 -4.97
CA GLN A 155 33.26 -7.93 -4.65
C GLN A 155 34.53 -7.80 -3.80
N LEU A 156 35.38 -6.83 -4.11
CA LEU A 156 36.50 -6.48 -3.24
C LEU A 156 35.97 -6.04 -1.85
N ALA A 157 36.43 -6.71 -0.79
CA ALA A 157 36.05 -6.41 0.58
C ALA A 157 36.80 -5.17 1.09
N PRO A 158 36.28 -4.41 2.07
CA PRO A 158 36.95 -3.20 2.56
C PRO A 158 38.40 -3.42 3.01
N LYS A 159 38.70 -4.58 3.61
CA LYS A 159 40.05 -4.97 4.05
C LYS A 159 41.02 -5.35 2.92
N GLU A 160 40.51 -5.57 1.72
CA GLU A 160 41.30 -5.91 0.53
C GLU A 160 41.61 -4.67 -0.33
N ILE A 161 41.11 -3.49 0.07
CA ILE A 161 41.36 -2.23 -0.62
C ILE A 161 42.70 -1.68 -0.10
N SER A 162 43.70 -1.59 -0.98
CA SER A 162 44.98 -0.96 -0.66
C SER A 162 44.80 0.54 -0.39
N VAL A 163 45.71 1.14 0.38
CA VAL A 163 45.67 2.59 0.66
C VAL A 163 45.69 3.42 -0.64
N PRO A 164 46.54 3.13 -1.65
CA PRO A 164 46.50 3.86 -2.93
C PRO A 164 45.13 3.77 -3.63
N LEU A 165 44.57 2.58 -3.75
CA LEU A 165 43.27 2.38 -4.38
C LEU A 165 42.14 3.07 -3.58
N GLN A 166 42.24 3.10 -2.26
CA GLN A 166 41.28 3.82 -1.42
C GLN A 166 41.29 5.32 -1.72
N THR A 167 42.47 5.92 -1.88
CA THR A 167 42.62 7.34 -2.27
C THR A 167 41.99 7.59 -3.64
N GLU A 168 42.31 6.77 -4.65
CA GLU A 168 41.73 6.89 -6.00
C GLU A 168 40.18 6.81 -5.97
N LEU A 169 39.62 5.88 -5.19
CA LEU A 169 38.17 5.73 -5.05
C LEU A 169 37.51 6.92 -4.35
N GLN A 170 38.18 7.54 -3.37
CA GLN A 170 37.69 8.72 -2.67
C GLN A 170 37.73 9.97 -3.57
N GLU A 171 38.80 10.15 -4.34
CA GLU A 171 38.91 11.23 -5.33
C GLU A 171 37.85 11.09 -6.41
N TRP A 172 37.64 9.87 -6.90
CA TRP A 172 36.57 9.61 -7.86
C TRP A 172 35.19 9.85 -7.25
N GLU A 173 34.92 9.42 -6.00
CA GLU A 173 33.66 9.72 -5.32
C GLU A 173 33.43 11.23 -5.18
N LYS A 174 34.48 12.00 -4.84
CA LYS A 174 34.45 13.46 -4.77
C LYS A 174 34.13 14.06 -6.14
N PHE A 175 34.78 13.58 -7.20
CA PHE A 175 34.48 13.99 -8.58
C PHE A 175 33.03 13.71 -8.96
N LEU A 176 32.43 12.60 -8.54
CA LEU A 176 31.03 12.29 -8.83
C LEU A 176 30.04 13.20 -8.11
N ARG A 177 30.36 13.65 -6.89
CA ARG A 177 29.38 14.24 -5.96
C ARG A 177 29.56 15.73 -5.67
N ALA A 178 30.77 16.26 -5.73
CA ALA A 178 31.04 17.65 -5.37
C ALA A 178 30.18 18.59 -6.23
N LYS A 179 29.57 19.63 -5.65
CA LYS A 179 28.77 20.58 -6.43
C LYS A 179 29.65 21.32 -7.44
N ASP A 180 30.78 21.82 -6.95
CA ASP A 180 31.79 22.55 -7.70
C ASP A 180 33.06 21.69 -7.76
N CYS A 181 33.30 21.07 -8.91
CA CYS A 181 34.49 20.27 -9.17
C CYS A 181 35.19 20.87 -10.40
N PRO A 182 36.35 21.53 -10.23
CA PRO A 182 37.09 22.12 -11.35
C PRO A 182 37.33 21.10 -12.47
N GLY A 183 37.13 21.53 -13.71
CA GLY A 183 37.28 20.69 -14.92
C GLY A 183 36.18 19.64 -15.14
N ARG A 184 35.26 19.41 -14.19
CA ARG A 184 34.18 18.44 -14.41
C ARG A 184 33.07 19.04 -15.28
N LEU A 185 32.93 18.51 -16.48
CA LEU A 185 31.91 18.95 -17.45
C LEU A 185 30.52 18.31 -17.23
N SER A 186 30.43 17.28 -16.39
CA SER A 186 29.16 16.60 -16.09
C SER A 186 28.51 17.12 -14.79
N LYS A 187 27.18 17.08 -14.74
CA LYS A 187 26.42 17.42 -13.54
C LYS A 187 26.74 16.45 -12.40
N PRO A 188 26.83 16.93 -11.14
CA PRO A 188 27.01 16.05 -10.00
C PRO A 188 25.87 15.04 -9.91
N ILE A 189 26.18 13.82 -9.47
CA ILE A 189 25.18 12.78 -9.26
C ILE A 189 24.86 12.62 -7.78
N SER A 190 23.65 12.14 -7.49
CA SER A 190 23.22 11.84 -6.13
C SER A 190 24.14 10.81 -5.46
N ALA A 191 24.29 10.89 -4.13
CA ALA A 191 25.11 9.97 -3.35
C ALA A 191 24.73 8.48 -3.55
N SER A 192 23.45 8.18 -3.76
CA SER A 192 22.97 6.81 -4.03
C SER A 192 23.48 6.26 -5.37
N SER A 193 23.49 7.09 -6.42
CA SER A 193 24.07 6.76 -7.72
C SER A 193 25.58 6.60 -7.65
N ALA A 194 26.29 7.49 -6.96
CA ALA A 194 27.73 7.38 -6.75
C ALA A 194 28.12 6.08 -6.02
N LYS A 195 27.42 5.75 -4.92
CA LYS A 195 27.59 4.48 -4.19
C LYS A 195 27.33 3.26 -5.09
N THR A 196 26.39 3.37 -6.03
CA THR A 196 26.11 2.30 -7.00
C THR A 196 27.27 2.13 -7.99
N TYR A 197 27.85 3.22 -8.49
CA TYR A 197 29.03 3.18 -9.38
C TYR A 197 30.26 2.61 -8.67
N LEU A 198 30.57 3.08 -7.46
CA LEU A 198 31.65 2.54 -6.62
C LEU A 198 31.51 1.04 -6.40
N LYS A 199 30.30 0.58 -6.00
CA LYS A 199 30.01 -0.86 -5.88
C LYS A 199 30.30 -1.61 -7.18
N HIS A 200 29.96 -1.03 -8.32
CA HIS A 200 30.16 -1.66 -9.60
C HIS A 200 31.63 -1.76 -10.00
N ILE A 201 32.45 -0.76 -9.71
CA ILE A 201 33.91 -0.79 -9.90
C ILE A 201 34.58 -1.80 -8.96
N LEU A 202 34.23 -1.81 -7.67
CA LEU A 202 34.74 -2.79 -6.70
C LEU A 202 34.41 -4.25 -7.08
N LEU A 203 33.31 -4.46 -7.80
CA LEU A 203 32.95 -5.77 -8.37
C LEU A 203 33.77 -6.13 -9.61
N ILE A 204 34.27 -5.16 -10.39
CA ILE A 204 35.15 -5.44 -11.53
C ILE A 204 36.57 -5.70 -11.02
N LEU A 205 37.09 -4.85 -10.12
CA LEU A 205 38.39 -5.05 -9.46
C LEU A 205 38.45 -6.38 -8.70
N GLY A 206 37.41 -6.70 -7.93
CA GLY A 206 37.35 -7.98 -7.23
C GLY A 206 37.23 -9.19 -8.15
N TRP A 207 36.73 -9.03 -9.38
CA TRP A 207 36.78 -10.05 -10.42
C TRP A 207 38.20 -10.21 -11.00
N LEU A 208 38.89 -9.09 -11.30
CA LEU A 208 40.28 -9.11 -11.74
C LEU A 208 41.18 -9.84 -10.74
N HIS A 209 41.02 -9.55 -9.45
CA HIS A 209 41.79 -10.23 -8.41
C HIS A 209 41.50 -11.73 -8.33
N ARG A 210 40.23 -12.11 -8.18
CA ARG A 210 39.86 -13.50 -7.87
C ARG A 210 39.84 -14.44 -9.06
N TYR A 211 39.62 -13.91 -10.27
CA TYR A 211 39.39 -14.72 -11.47
C TYR A 211 40.37 -14.41 -12.61
N GLN A 212 41.10 -13.29 -12.57
CA GLN A 212 42.17 -12.99 -13.53
C GLN A 212 43.56 -13.01 -12.88
N GLY A 213 43.65 -13.28 -11.56
CA GLY A 213 44.92 -13.48 -10.86
C GLY A 213 45.70 -12.20 -10.57
N ILE A 214 45.09 -11.01 -10.70
CA ILE A 214 45.77 -9.74 -10.44
C ILE A 214 46.00 -9.56 -8.93
N PRO A 215 47.24 -9.34 -8.44
CA PRO A 215 47.51 -9.09 -7.03
C PRO A 215 46.80 -7.86 -6.47
N LEU A 216 46.47 -7.86 -5.17
CA LEU A 216 45.81 -6.72 -4.51
C LEU A 216 46.64 -5.42 -4.59
N SER A 217 47.97 -5.54 -4.60
CA SER A 217 48.91 -4.43 -4.73
C SER A 217 48.87 -3.75 -6.10
N GLU A 218 48.41 -4.46 -7.14
CA GLU A 218 48.37 -3.97 -8.52
C GLU A 218 46.98 -3.43 -8.92
N LEU A 219 45.98 -3.55 -8.04
CA LEU A 219 44.64 -3.03 -8.31
C LEU A 219 44.64 -1.50 -8.26
N SER A 220 44.29 -0.88 -9.38
CA SER A 220 44.08 0.56 -9.53
C SER A 220 42.90 0.86 -10.45
N LEU A 221 42.41 2.09 -10.44
CA LEU A 221 41.42 2.58 -11.40
C LEU A 221 41.99 2.64 -12.82
N ASN A 222 43.31 2.87 -12.97
CA ASN A 222 44.02 2.82 -14.25
C ASN A 222 44.00 1.43 -14.90
N LEU A 223 43.93 0.37 -14.10
CA LEU A 223 43.77 -1.00 -14.62
C LEU A 223 42.42 -1.19 -15.34
N LEU A 224 41.38 -0.44 -14.97
CA LEU A 224 40.07 -0.54 -15.62
C LEU A 224 39.96 0.35 -16.84
N ILE A 225 40.40 1.60 -16.70
CA ILE A 225 40.44 2.60 -17.75
C ILE A 225 41.83 3.24 -17.71
N PRO A 226 42.74 2.84 -18.61
CA PRO A 226 44.08 3.42 -18.67
C PRO A 226 43.98 4.93 -18.92
N LYS A 227 44.66 5.73 -18.10
CA LYS A 227 44.93 7.13 -18.42
C LYS A 227 46.15 7.14 -19.33
N ILE A 228 45.99 7.77 -20.50
CA ILE A 228 47.08 8.02 -21.44
C ILE A 228 47.34 9.51 -21.38
N THR A 229 48.57 9.92 -21.12
CA THR A 229 48.92 11.34 -21.00
C THR A 229 49.39 11.91 -22.34
N ASP A 230 49.33 13.23 -22.49
CA ASP A 230 49.79 13.89 -23.70
C ASP A 230 51.30 13.68 -23.90
N GLU A 231 52.09 13.61 -22.83
CA GLU A 231 53.52 13.32 -22.92
C GLU A 231 53.79 11.94 -23.56
N GLU A 232 53.03 10.91 -23.18
CA GLU A 232 53.14 9.57 -23.77
C GLU A 232 52.79 9.56 -25.27
N LEU A 233 51.96 10.52 -25.70
CA LEU A 233 51.54 10.65 -27.10
C LEU A 233 52.46 11.55 -27.89
N GLU A 234 52.99 12.64 -27.33
CA GLU A 234 53.84 13.62 -28.03
C GLU A 234 55.11 12.99 -28.59
N GLU A 235 55.70 12.03 -27.87
CA GLU A 235 56.92 11.34 -28.26
C GLU A 235 56.75 10.39 -29.45
N LEU A 236 55.52 10.05 -29.84
CA LEU A 236 55.24 9.03 -30.85
C LEU A 236 54.94 9.65 -32.24
N PRO A 237 55.45 9.08 -33.35
CA PRO A 237 54.97 9.39 -34.70
C PRO A 237 53.47 9.12 -34.85
N ALA A 238 52.76 9.84 -35.74
CA ALA A 238 51.31 9.72 -35.91
C ALA A 238 50.80 8.28 -36.09
N ARG A 239 51.52 7.46 -36.86
CA ARG A 239 51.19 6.04 -37.10
C ARG A 239 51.37 5.18 -35.85
N GLU A 240 52.32 5.53 -34.98
CA GLU A 240 52.57 4.84 -33.71
C GLU A 240 51.55 5.27 -32.65
N LYS A 241 51.17 6.55 -32.60
CA LYS A 241 50.04 7.03 -31.78
C LYS A 241 48.77 6.24 -32.09
N GLU A 242 48.46 6.03 -33.37
CA GLU A 242 47.27 5.26 -33.76
C GLU A 242 47.35 3.80 -33.27
N LYS A 243 48.48 3.12 -33.48
CA LYS A 243 48.70 1.75 -32.97
C LYS A 243 48.63 1.68 -31.45
N PHE A 244 49.16 2.69 -30.76
CA PHE A 244 49.14 2.80 -29.31
C PHE A 244 47.69 2.90 -28.81
N TRP A 245 46.89 3.79 -29.39
CA TRP A 245 45.46 3.87 -29.08
C TRP A 245 44.70 2.60 -29.41
N GLN A 246 44.99 1.95 -30.55
CA GLN A 246 44.38 0.67 -30.92
C GLN A 246 44.68 -0.42 -29.87
N LYS A 247 45.90 -0.48 -29.32
CA LYS A 247 46.28 -1.40 -28.25
C LYS A 247 45.45 -1.15 -26.98
N HIS A 248 45.30 0.10 -26.56
CA HIS A 248 44.50 0.45 -25.38
C HIS A 248 42.99 0.23 -25.60
N GLN A 249 42.49 0.51 -26.80
CA GLN A 249 41.12 0.19 -27.17
C GLN A 249 40.86 -1.31 -27.12
N TYR A 250 41.76 -2.12 -27.68
CA TYR A 250 41.67 -3.58 -27.63
C TYR A 250 41.67 -4.09 -26.17
N TYR A 251 42.55 -3.55 -25.33
CA TYR A 251 42.57 -3.88 -23.90
C TYR A 251 41.22 -3.63 -23.22
N VAL A 252 40.63 -2.44 -23.41
CA VAL A 252 39.32 -2.11 -22.81
C VAL A 252 38.20 -2.96 -23.42
N ASP A 253 38.22 -3.24 -24.72
CA ASP A 253 37.25 -4.10 -25.40
C ASP A 253 37.29 -5.53 -24.85
N GLU A 254 38.50 -6.08 -24.70
CA GLU A 254 38.75 -7.41 -24.14
C GLU A 254 38.34 -7.48 -22.66
N LEU A 255 38.68 -6.47 -21.85
CA LEU A 255 38.30 -6.37 -20.44
C LEU A 255 36.78 -6.43 -20.26
N ILE A 256 36.04 -5.59 -21.00
CA ILE A 256 34.58 -5.54 -20.93
C ILE A 256 33.98 -6.86 -21.44
N GLY A 257 34.50 -7.39 -22.56
CA GLY A 257 34.07 -8.65 -23.15
C GLY A 257 34.21 -9.83 -22.18
N LYS A 258 35.42 -10.02 -21.63
CA LYS A 258 35.70 -11.07 -20.63
C LYS A 258 34.86 -10.91 -19.36
N TYR A 259 34.66 -9.69 -18.89
CA TYR A 259 33.83 -9.45 -17.72
C TYR A 259 32.35 -9.83 -17.96
N PHE A 260 31.81 -9.47 -19.12
CA PHE A 260 30.43 -9.83 -19.47
C PHE A 260 30.26 -11.31 -19.73
N GLU A 261 31.28 -11.97 -20.29
CA GLU A 261 31.31 -13.41 -20.39
C GLU A 261 31.34 -14.08 -19.01
N PHE A 262 32.14 -13.58 -18.08
CA PHE A 262 32.15 -14.03 -16.68
C PHE A 262 30.76 -13.85 -16.03
N LEU A 263 30.13 -12.68 -16.19
CA LEU A 263 28.79 -12.43 -15.66
C LEU A 263 27.77 -13.43 -16.21
N ARG A 264 27.88 -13.78 -17.49
CA ARG A 264 27.00 -14.75 -18.15
C ARG A 264 27.26 -16.19 -17.68
N LYS A 265 28.50 -16.66 -17.81
CA LYS A 265 28.87 -18.08 -17.61
C LYS A 265 28.99 -18.47 -16.14
N GLN A 266 29.54 -17.58 -15.30
CA GLN A 266 29.87 -17.91 -13.90
C GLN A 266 28.88 -17.34 -12.89
N MET A 267 28.29 -16.18 -13.20
CA MET A 267 27.36 -15.49 -12.31
C MET A 267 25.89 -15.64 -12.70
N ASP A 268 25.61 -16.26 -13.84
CA ASP A 268 24.25 -16.51 -14.34
C ASP A 268 23.44 -15.20 -14.44
N SER A 269 24.11 -14.12 -14.88
CA SER A 269 23.58 -12.76 -14.91
C SER A 269 23.44 -12.27 -16.35
N PHE A 270 22.28 -12.53 -16.95
CA PHE A 270 21.98 -12.17 -18.34
C PHE A 270 21.35 -10.77 -18.51
N SER A 271 20.95 -10.11 -17.42
CA SER A 271 20.20 -8.85 -17.53
C SER A 271 21.00 -7.72 -18.23
N PRO A 272 20.48 -7.12 -19.32
CA PRO A 272 21.09 -5.95 -19.94
C PRO A 272 21.07 -4.75 -19.00
N SER A 273 20.13 -4.69 -18.04
CA SER A 273 20.16 -3.65 -17.01
C SER A 273 21.40 -3.78 -16.12
N THR A 274 21.82 -5.00 -15.76
CA THR A 274 23.07 -5.22 -15.02
C THR A 274 24.26 -4.73 -15.83
N LYS A 275 24.37 -5.11 -17.11
CA LYS A 275 25.43 -4.65 -18.02
C LYS A 275 25.45 -3.13 -18.14
N LYS A 276 24.27 -2.49 -18.28
CA LYS A 276 24.14 -1.04 -18.40
C LYS A 276 24.75 -0.30 -17.21
N PHE A 277 24.46 -0.74 -15.98
CA PHE A 277 25.04 -0.09 -14.80
C PHE A 277 26.57 -0.24 -14.73
N LYS A 278 27.12 -1.36 -15.23
CA LYS A 278 28.57 -1.57 -15.33
C LYS A 278 29.22 -0.66 -16.36
N ILE A 279 28.64 -0.57 -17.56
CA ILE A 279 29.13 0.36 -18.60
C ILE A 279 29.01 1.81 -18.14
N ASN A 280 27.91 2.18 -17.48
CA ASN A 280 27.76 3.53 -16.96
C ASN A 280 28.81 3.87 -15.90
N ALA A 281 29.15 2.93 -15.01
CA ALA A 281 30.21 3.12 -14.03
C ALA A 281 31.58 3.26 -14.71
N LEU A 282 31.89 2.43 -15.71
CA LEU A 282 33.13 2.53 -16.50
C LEU A 282 33.21 3.81 -17.31
N SER A 283 32.10 4.24 -17.94
CA SER A 283 32.02 5.52 -18.65
C SER A 283 32.25 6.69 -17.71
N SER A 284 31.67 6.65 -16.51
CA SER A 284 31.88 7.67 -15.49
C SER A 284 33.29 7.67 -14.91
N LEU A 285 33.95 6.51 -14.89
CA LEU A 285 35.36 6.38 -14.52
C LEU A 285 36.27 6.94 -15.63
N ALA A 286 35.98 6.64 -16.89
CA ALA A 286 36.70 7.20 -18.02
C ALA A 286 36.63 8.73 -18.05
N LYS A 287 35.45 9.30 -17.75
CA LYS A 287 35.30 10.76 -17.62
C LYS A 287 36.15 11.32 -16.49
N PHE A 288 36.32 10.59 -15.39
CA PHE A 288 37.20 10.99 -14.29
C PHE A 288 38.68 10.87 -14.63
N GLN A 289 39.09 9.94 -15.50
CA GLN A 289 40.50 9.83 -15.90
C GLN A 289 40.91 10.95 -16.87
N TYR A 290 39.96 11.39 -17.71
CA TYR A 290 40.21 12.31 -18.83
C TYR A 290 39.54 13.69 -18.67
N TYR A 291 39.06 14.08 -17.47
CA TYR A 291 38.36 15.37 -17.33
C TYR A 291 39.26 16.58 -17.53
N THR A 292 40.58 16.42 -17.39
CA THR A 292 41.58 17.48 -17.64
C THR A 292 41.91 17.65 -19.12
N GLU A 293 41.62 16.64 -19.94
CA GLU A 293 42.00 16.60 -21.37
C GLU A 293 40.88 17.07 -22.31
N VAL A 294 39.80 17.65 -21.76
CA VAL A 294 38.61 18.04 -22.52
C VAL A 294 38.09 19.40 -22.07
N GLU A 295 37.57 20.18 -23.01
CA GLU A 295 36.96 21.48 -22.74
C GLU A 295 35.43 21.42 -22.77
N HIS A 296 34.89 20.53 -23.61
CA HIS A 296 33.47 20.33 -23.83
C HIS A 296 33.05 18.88 -23.63
N SER A 297 31.81 18.65 -23.18
CA SER A 297 31.34 17.29 -22.88
C SER A 297 31.33 16.37 -24.11
N ASP A 298 31.31 16.93 -25.32
CA ASP A 298 31.32 16.16 -26.55
C ASP A 298 32.75 15.72 -26.94
N ASP A 299 33.79 16.38 -26.42
CA ASP A 299 35.19 16.05 -26.69
C ASP A 299 35.58 14.67 -26.17
N TYR A 300 34.89 14.18 -25.13
CA TYR A 300 35.04 12.80 -24.68
C TYR A 300 34.84 11.78 -25.81
N ASN A 301 34.01 12.08 -26.82
CA ASN A 301 33.80 11.18 -27.95
C ASN A 301 35.01 11.12 -28.91
N ASN A 302 35.90 12.11 -28.86
CA ASN A 302 37.13 12.14 -29.66
C ASN A 302 38.21 11.22 -29.08
N ILE A 303 38.17 10.97 -27.76
CA ILE A 303 39.11 10.07 -27.08
C ILE A 303 38.82 8.61 -27.51
N PRO A 304 39.81 7.89 -28.09
CA PRO A 304 39.58 6.56 -28.67
C PRO A 304 38.97 5.52 -27.71
N ILE A 305 39.31 5.56 -26.42
CA ILE A 305 38.73 4.64 -25.41
C ILE A 305 37.21 4.78 -25.31
N PHE A 306 36.65 5.99 -25.43
CA PHE A 306 35.20 6.20 -25.37
C PHE A 306 34.46 5.55 -26.55
N LYS A 307 35.10 5.37 -27.71
CA LYS A 307 34.51 4.64 -28.84
C LYS A 307 34.15 3.21 -28.45
N VAL A 308 35.01 2.54 -27.66
CA VAL A 308 34.78 1.18 -27.16
C VAL A 308 33.65 1.16 -26.12
N ILE A 309 33.67 2.08 -25.15
CA ILE A 309 32.62 2.18 -24.12
C ILE A 309 31.26 2.48 -24.76
N ASN A 310 31.23 3.39 -25.74
CA ASN A 310 30.02 3.76 -26.48
C ASN A 310 29.49 2.60 -27.34
N LYS A 311 30.37 1.82 -28.00
CA LYS A 311 30.00 0.56 -28.69
C LYS A 311 29.22 -0.37 -27.77
N TYR A 312 29.75 -0.67 -26.57
CA TYR A 312 29.04 -1.52 -25.60
C TYR A 312 27.79 -0.86 -25.04
N SER A 313 27.80 0.45 -24.81
CA SER A 313 26.63 1.20 -24.35
C SER A 313 25.48 1.10 -25.35
N CYS A 314 25.76 1.26 -26.65
CA CYS A 314 24.80 1.10 -27.75
C CYS A 314 24.28 -0.34 -27.84
N ALA A 315 25.18 -1.34 -27.84
CA ALA A 315 24.79 -2.75 -27.87
C ALA A 315 23.88 -3.13 -26.69
N VAL A 316 24.21 -2.70 -25.47
CA VAL A 316 23.39 -2.95 -24.28
C VAL A 316 22.05 -2.22 -24.34
N ARG A 317 21.98 -1.02 -24.93
CA ARG A 317 20.71 -0.30 -25.15
C ARG A 317 19.81 -1.07 -26.12
N GLN A 318 20.37 -1.60 -27.21
CA GLN A 318 19.64 -2.44 -28.17
C GLN A 318 19.16 -3.74 -27.53
N GLU A 319 20.02 -4.45 -26.78
CA GLU A 319 19.66 -5.66 -26.03
C GLU A 319 18.53 -5.37 -25.03
N LYS A 320 18.58 -4.22 -24.33
CA LYS A 320 17.53 -3.80 -23.42
C LYS A 320 16.20 -3.50 -24.13
N LYS A 321 16.25 -2.89 -25.33
CA LYS A 321 15.07 -2.64 -26.17
C LYS A 321 14.43 -3.96 -26.58
N GLN A 322 15.22 -4.90 -27.10
CA GLN A 322 14.77 -6.26 -27.46
C GLN A 322 14.17 -6.99 -26.26
N TRP A 323 14.79 -6.91 -25.07
CA TRP A 323 14.24 -7.50 -23.84
C TRP A 323 12.87 -6.93 -23.49
N LYS A 324 12.67 -5.62 -23.63
CA LYS A 324 11.38 -4.97 -23.38
C LYS A 324 10.34 -5.42 -24.40
N GLU A 325 10.69 -5.48 -25.68
CA GLU A 325 9.82 -5.94 -26.79
C GLU A 325 9.43 -7.41 -26.62
N GLN A 326 10.37 -8.26 -26.23
CA GLN A 326 10.14 -9.68 -25.95
C GLN A 326 9.51 -9.94 -24.56
N ARG A 327 9.20 -8.87 -23.80
CA ARG A 327 8.68 -8.93 -22.42
C ARG A 327 9.47 -9.85 -21.49
N ARG A 328 10.79 -9.93 -21.70
CA ARG A 328 11.69 -10.73 -20.87
C ARG A 328 11.97 -10.01 -19.56
N SER A 329 11.69 -10.69 -18.45
CA SER A 329 12.04 -10.23 -17.11
C SER A 329 13.02 -11.21 -16.46
N VAL A 330 13.88 -10.70 -15.58
CA VAL A 330 14.80 -11.53 -14.77
C VAL A 330 14.04 -12.36 -13.74
N VAL A 331 12.83 -11.92 -13.41
CA VAL A 331 11.94 -12.59 -12.47
C VAL A 331 10.57 -12.65 -13.09
N ASP A 332 9.95 -13.82 -13.05
CA ASP A 332 8.57 -13.97 -13.49
C ASP A 332 7.66 -13.02 -12.70
N MET A 333 6.77 -12.31 -13.41
CA MET A 333 5.81 -11.45 -12.75
C MET A 333 4.82 -12.29 -11.93
N GLU A 334 4.46 -13.49 -12.40
CA GLU A 334 3.52 -14.38 -11.69
C GLU A 334 3.99 -14.73 -10.27
N ASP A 335 5.31 -14.86 -10.08
CA ASP A 335 5.89 -15.18 -8.77
C ASP A 335 5.75 -14.07 -7.72
N LYS A 336 5.51 -12.84 -8.18
CA LYS A 336 5.38 -11.61 -7.37
C LYS A 336 3.98 -11.02 -7.41
N TRP A 337 3.15 -11.45 -8.35
CA TRP A 337 1.81 -10.93 -8.55
C TRP A 337 0.88 -11.45 -7.45
N PRO A 338 0.02 -10.60 -6.85
CA PRO A 338 -0.91 -11.06 -5.82
C PRO A 338 -1.78 -12.21 -6.32
N LYS A 339 -2.11 -13.15 -5.44
CA LYS A 339 -3.02 -14.25 -5.75
C LYS A 339 -4.42 -13.71 -5.94
N VAL A 340 -4.85 -13.57 -7.19
CA VAL A 340 -6.14 -13.00 -7.55
C VAL A 340 -7.25 -13.99 -7.18
N ILE A 341 -8.23 -13.54 -6.40
CA ILE A 341 -9.43 -14.31 -6.07
C ILE A 341 -10.30 -14.36 -7.32
N PRO A 342 -10.85 -15.53 -7.71
CA PRO A 342 -11.80 -15.61 -8.81
C PRO A 342 -12.90 -14.55 -8.67
N THR A 343 -13.28 -13.90 -9.77
CA THR A 343 -14.27 -12.79 -9.85
C THR A 343 -13.84 -11.44 -9.26
N LYS A 344 -12.61 -11.31 -8.76
CA LYS A 344 -12.09 -10.05 -8.18
C LYS A 344 -10.90 -9.53 -8.96
N THR A 345 -10.66 -8.22 -8.87
CA THR A 345 -9.42 -7.60 -9.37
C THR A 345 -8.23 -7.95 -8.48
N ALA A 346 -7.01 -7.83 -9.01
CA ALA A 346 -5.79 -7.96 -8.22
C ALA A 346 -5.76 -6.98 -7.03
N LEU A 347 -6.21 -5.74 -7.23
CA LEU A 347 -6.28 -4.72 -6.17
C LEU A 347 -7.26 -5.14 -5.06
N HIS A 348 -8.45 -5.60 -5.42
CA HIS A 348 -9.44 -6.07 -4.45
C HIS A 348 -8.93 -7.30 -3.69
N SER A 349 -8.23 -8.21 -4.38
CA SER A 349 -7.61 -9.39 -3.76
C SER A 349 -6.52 -9.00 -2.74
N VAL A 350 -5.69 -7.99 -3.04
CA VAL A 350 -4.73 -7.43 -2.08
C VAL A 350 -5.44 -6.86 -0.85
N ARG A 351 -6.54 -6.13 -1.05
CA ARG A 351 -7.32 -5.57 0.07
C ARG A 351 -7.82 -6.67 1.01
N LEU A 352 -8.41 -7.73 0.44
CA LEU A 352 -8.97 -8.85 1.23
C LEU A 352 -7.91 -9.76 1.85
N GLN A 353 -6.85 -10.09 1.12
CA GLN A 353 -5.87 -11.10 1.56
C GLN A 353 -4.69 -10.52 2.35
N ILE A 354 -4.41 -9.22 2.22
CA ILE A 354 -3.24 -8.56 2.83
C ILE A 354 -3.69 -7.42 3.74
N LEU A 355 -4.35 -6.41 3.19
CA LEU A 355 -4.65 -5.18 3.93
C LEU A 355 -5.58 -5.42 5.12
N GLU A 356 -6.69 -6.11 4.91
CA GLU A 356 -7.67 -6.40 5.96
C GLU A 356 -7.08 -7.30 7.06
N PRO A 357 -6.39 -8.42 6.77
CA PRO A 357 -5.69 -9.18 7.80
C PRO A 357 -4.68 -8.35 8.60
N LEU A 358 -3.92 -7.44 7.96
CA LEU A 358 -3.00 -6.55 8.69
C LEU A 358 -3.75 -5.55 9.59
N ARG A 359 -4.90 -5.05 9.15
CA ARG A 359 -5.77 -4.18 9.96
C ARG A 359 -6.28 -4.91 11.21
N LEU A 360 -6.72 -6.15 11.05
CA LEU A 360 -7.17 -7.00 12.16
C LEU A 360 -6.00 -7.34 13.11
N GLU A 361 -4.78 -7.45 12.59
CA GLU A 361 -3.56 -7.59 13.40
C GLU A 361 -3.24 -6.35 14.25
N CYS A 362 -3.89 -5.20 14.07
CA CYS A 362 -3.72 -4.03 14.94
C CYS A 362 -4.48 -4.14 16.27
N ARG A 363 -5.39 -5.11 16.42
CA ARG A 363 -6.23 -5.27 17.62
C ARG A 363 -5.40 -5.50 18.89
N ALA A 364 -5.93 -5.08 20.03
CA ALA A 364 -5.19 -4.93 21.28
C ALA A 364 -4.92 -6.24 22.04
N LYS A 365 -5.72 -7.29 21.80
CA LYS A 365 -5.65 -8.54 22.56
C LYS A 365 -5.24 -9.71 21.68
N TYR A 366 -4.57 -10.69 22.28
CA TYR A 366 -4.42 -12.02 21.69
C TYR A 366 -5.73 -12.82 21.86
N ASN A 367 -5.81 -13.97 21.19
CA ASN A 367 -6.94 -14.92 21.23
C ASN A 367 -7.30 -15.50 22.62
N LYS A 368 -6.56 -15.17 23.70
CA LYS A 368 -6.80 -15.64 25.08
C LYS A 368 -7.00 -14.50 26.09
N TRP A 369 -7.61 -13.38 25.67
CA TRP A 369 -7.84 -12.19 26.52
C TRP A 369 -6.61 -11.45 27.03
N GLN A 370 -5.41 -11.95 26.73
CA GLN A 370 -4.16 -11.31 27.08
C GLN A 370 -3.92 -10.09 26.20
N TRP A 371 -3.54 -8.98 26.82
CA TRP A 371 -3.15 -7.78 26.09
C TRP A 371 -1.83 -8.00 25.36
N ARG A 372 -1.73 -7.45 24.15
CA ARG A 372 -0.51 -7.46 23.38
C ARG A 372 0.49 -6.47 23.96
N LYS A 373 1.77 -6.72 23.71
CA LYS A 373 2.83 -5.76 24.04
C LYS A 373 2.64 -4.50 23.21
N ASP A 374 2.93 -3.33 23.79
CA ASP A 374 2.92 -2.03 23.13
C ASP A 374 3.59 -2.10 21.74
N SER A 375 4.86 -2.47 21.72
CA SER A 375 5.65 -2.57 20.49
C SER A 375 5.05 -3.50 19.43
N ALA A 376 4.34 -4.56 19.82
CA ALA A 376 3.68 -5.46 18.87
C ALA A 376 2.46 -4.79 18.21
N ILE A 377 1.69 -4.01 18.97
CA ILE A 377 0.57 -3.23 18.44
C ILE A 377 1.11 -2.15 17.50
N THR A 378 2.10 -1.35 17.93
CA THR A 378 2.69 -0.29 17.10
C THR A 378 3.24 -0.83 15.79
N MET A 379 4.00 -1.93 15.82
CA MET A 379 4.53 -2.55 14.60
C MET A 379 3.43 -3.05 13.66
N SER A 380 2.29 -3.51 14.20
CA SER A 380 1.16 -3.97 13.39
C SER A 380 0.46 -2.79 12.72
N ILE A 381 0.24 -1.70 13.46
CA ILE A 381 -0.30 -0.44 12.92
C ILE A 381 0.63 0.10 11.83
N GLN A 382 1.94 0.18 12.07
CA GLN A 382 2.90 0.67 11.07
C GLN A 382 2.87 -0.15 9.78
N ARG A 383 2.76 -1.49 9.87
CA ARG A 383 2.65 -2.38 8.70
C ARG A 383 1.34 -2.17 7.96
N TYR A 384 0.23 -2.06 8.68
CA TYR A 384 -1.07 -1.78 8.11
C TYR A 384 -1.06 -0.45 7.36
N LEU A 385 -0.55 0.62 7.98
CA LEU A 385 -0.46 1.95 7.36
C LEU A 385 0.45 1.98 6.13
N ALA A 386 1.59 1.26 6.17
CA ALA A 386 2.45 1.14 4.98
C ALA A 386 1.72 0.45 3.81
N TRP A 387 0.80 -0.48 4.10
CA TRP A 387 -0.04 -1.13 3.09
C TRP A 387 -1.25 -0.29 2.68
N SER A 388 -1.88 0.45 3.58
CA SER A 388 -2.99 1.34 3.24
C SER A 388 -2.54 2.42 2.26
N PHE A 389 -1.33 2.95 2.42
CA PHE A 389 -0.75 3.89 1.46
C PHE A 389 -0.57 3.33 0.05
N LEU A 390 -0.46 2.01 -0.08
CA LEU A 390 -0.26 1.33 -1.37
C LEU A 390 -1.56 0.77 -1.96
N ALA A 391 -2.59 0.52 -1.14
CA ALA A 391 -3.80 -0.22 -1.52
C ALA A 391 -5.11 0.58 -1.36
N ASP A 392 -5.15 1.56 -0.46
CA ASP A 392 -6.27 2.50 -0.30
C ASP A 392 -6.05 3.81 -1.07
N MET A 393 -4.82 4.07 -1.50
CA MET A 393 -4.46 5.22 -2.35
C MET A 393 -3.73 4.74 -3.61
N PRO A 394 -3.84 5.46 -4.74
CA PRO A 394 -3.05 5.17 -5.94
C PRO A 394 -1.57 5.04 -5.58
N ALA A 395 -0.98 3.87 -5.85
CA ALA A 395 0.36 3.58 -5.37
C ALA A 395 1.40 4.52 -6.02
N ARG A 396 2.14 5.24 -5.17
CA ARG A 396 3.26 6.11 -5.58
C ARG A 396 4.60 5.42 -5.33
N ARG A 397 5.71 6.12 -5.56
CA ARG A 397 7.03 5.51 -5.31
C ARG A 397 7.27 5.41 -3.81
N GLN A 398 7.81 4.27 -3.35
CA GLN A 398 8.01 4.03 -1.91
C GLN A 398 8.86 5.08 -1.20
N GLU A 399 9.71 5.80 -1.93
CA GLU A 399 10.57 6.84 -1.39
C GLU A 399 9.78 8.03 -0.84
N GLU A 400 8.66 8.36 -1.49
CA GLU A 400 7.76 9.43 -1.07
C GLU A 400 7.17 9.12 0.31
N TYR A 401 6.75 7.86 0.53
CA TYR A 401 6.24 7.41 1.83
C TYR A 401 7.37 7.21 2.86
N ARG A 402 8.49 6.63 2.45
CA ARG A 402 9.63 6.34 3.34
C ARG A 402 10.23 7.62 3.94
N ASN A 403 10.31 8.69 3.14
CA ASN A 403 10.86 9.97 3.56
C ASN A 403 9.78 10.92 4.11
N LEU A 404 8.54 10.44 4.27
CA LEU A 404 7.41 11.25 4.72
C LEU A 404 7.63 11.76 6.14
N LYS A 405 7.53 13.08 6.31
CA LYS A 405 7.68 13.76 7.59
C LYS A 405 6.34 14.09 8.20
N VAL A 406 6.28 14.19 9.52
CA VAL A 406 5.13 14.62 10.29
C VAL A 406 5.61 15.62 11.35
N ALA A 407 4.86 16.70 11.55
CA ALA A 407 5.13 17.59 12.66
C ALA A 407 4.97 16.82 13.99
N LEU A 408 5.84 17.09 14.96
CA LEU A 408 5.85 16.47 16.29
C LEU A 408 5.48 17.46 17.39
N SER A 409 5.48 18.76 17.09
CA SER A 409 4.92 19.80 17.94
C SER A 409 3.90 20.64 17.16
N CYS A 410 3.00 21.26 17.91
CA CYS A 410 2.02 22.24 17.44
C CYS A 410 2.56 23.66 17.74
N PRO A 411 2.19 24.70 16.98
CA PRO A 411 2.43 26.09 17.36
C PRO A 411 1.88 26.39 18.76
N ILE A 412 2.44 27.42 19.40
CA ILE A 412 2.06 27.84 20.76
C ILE A 412 0.58 28.26 20.79
N GLU A 413 0.10 28.91 19.72
CA GLU A 413 -1.29 29.32 19.59
C GLU A 413 -2.05 28.40 18.63
N ARG A 414 -3.11 27.77 19.16
CA ARG A 414 -4.03 26.92 18.40
C ARG A 414 -5.05 27.81 17.69
N PRO A 415 -5.32 27.63 16.38
CA PRO A 415 -6.34 28.42 15.69
C PRO A 415 -7.71 28.25 16.34
N SER A 416 -8.46 29.35 16.42
CA SER A 416 -9.77 29.42 17.09
C SER A 416 -10.82 28.48 16.49
N GLU A 417 -10.64 28.13 15.22
CA GLU A 417 -11.53 27.31 14.42
C GLU A 417 -11.30 25.80 14.61
N VAL A 418 -10.20 25.42 15.27
CA VAL A 418 -9.91 24.03 15.59
C VAL A 418 -10.62 23.67 16.91
N PRO A 419 -11.52 22.66 16.93
CA PRO A 419 -12.29 22.34 18.13
C PRO A 419 -11.36 22.03 19.32
N THR A 420 -11.71 22.44 20.54
CA THR A 420 -10.82 22.42 21.72
C THR A 420 -10.18 21.05 21.99
N ASN A 421 -10.93 19.97 21.77
CA ASN A 421 -10.50 18.59 22.03
C ASN A 421 -10.01 17.85 20.79
N ALA A 422 -9.91 18.53 19.65
CA ALA A 422 -9.54 17.90 18.39
C ALA A 422 -8.01 17.69 18.28
N ILE A 423 -7.59 16.79 17.41
CA ILE A 423 -6.16 16.67 17.06
C ILE A 423 -5.87 17.66 15.94
N TYR A 424 -4.81 18.48 16.10
CA TYR A 424 -4.33 19.40 15.08
C TYR A 424 -2.83 19.21 14.88
N GLN A 425 -2.43 18.96 13.63
CA GLN A 425 -1.05 18.67 13.28
C GLN A 425 -0.70 19.47 12.02
N PRO A 426 -0.44 20.78 12.14
CA PRO A 426 -0.22 21.62 10.97
C PRO A 426 1.10 21.32 10.27
N LEU A 427 1.19 21.76 9.02
CA LEU A 427 2.48 21.88 8.35
C LEU A 427 3.36 22.91 9.09
N PRO A 428 4.69 22.71 9.13
CA PRO A 428 5.62 23.74 9.58
C PRO A 428 5.41 25.06 8.83
N PRO A 429 5.84 26.22 9.33
CA PRO A 429 5.75 27.48 8.57
C PRO A 429 6.53 27.41 7.24
N ALA A 430 6.05 28.09 6.18
CA ALA A 430 6.62 27.98 4.83
C ALA A 430 8.13 28.29 4.76
N HIS A 431 8.59 29.28 5.54
CA HIS A 431 10.01 29.68 5.58
C HIS A 431 10.94 28.60 6.18
N VAL A 432 10.40 27.60 6.87
CA VAL A 432 11.13 26.46 7.44
C VAL A 432 10.75 25.11 6.83
N ARG A 433 9.73 25.08 5.96
CA ARG A 433 9.45 23.92 5.12
C ARG A 433 10.63 23.75 4.17
N LEU A 434 11.56 22.90 4.55
CA LEU A 434 12.44 22.27 3.59
C LEU A 434 11.55 21.55 2.57
N ASN A 435 11.80 21.70 1.27
CA ASN A 435 11.12 20.95 0.21
C ASN A 435 11.19 19.45 0.55
N ASN A 436 10.20 18.90 1.23
CA ASN A 436 10.11 17.53 1.69
C ASN A 436 8.66 17.12 1.65
N ASN A 437 8.42 15.81 1.70
CA ASN A 437 7.08 15.29 1.76
C ASN A 437 6.59 15.31 3.22
N TYR A 438 5.37 15.77 3.45
CA TYR A 438 4.75 15.87 4.76
C TYR A 438 3.40 15.15 4.82
N ILE A 439 3.01 14.68 6.00
CA ILE A 439 1.64 14.31 6.33
C ILE A 439 1.19 15.14 7.51
N TYR A 440 0.00 15.71 7.41
CA TYR A 440 -0.50 16.69 8.37
C TYR A 440 -2.01 16.58 8.52
N LYS A 441 -2.55 17.06 9.65
CA LYS A 441 -3.99 17.10 9.94
C LYS A 441 -4.44 18.55 10.04
N THR A 442 -5.43 18.92 9.22
CA THR A 442 -6.01 20.26 9.17
C THR A 442 -7.54 20.21 9.21
N TYR A 443 -8.18 21.31 9.64
CA TYR A 443 -9.64 21.50 9.59
C TYR A 443 -10.05 22.39 8.43
N PHE A 444 -9.08 23.03 7.77
CA PHE A 444 -9.29 23.83 6.57
C PHE A 444 -8.34 23.36 5.49
N TYR A 445 -8.89 23.02 4.34
CA TYR A 445 -8.13 22.60 3.17
C TYR A 445 -8.87 23.10 1.91
N GLU A 446 -8.15 23.78 1.02
CA GLU A 446 -8.72 24.37 -0.22
C GLU A 446 -10.00 25.17 0.03
N SER A 447 -9.98 26.06 1.03
CA SER A 447 -11.10 26.91 1.44
C SER A 447 -12.35 26.16 1.94
N GLN A 448 -12.25 24.84 2.19
CA GLN A 448 -13.31 24.04 2.76
C GLN A 448 -13.01 23.70 4.24
N TYR A 449 -14.03 23.87 5.09
CA TYR A 449 -13.99 23.43 6.49
C TYR A 449 -14.38 21.96 6.64
N TYR A 450 -13.66 21.24 7.48
CA TYR A 450 -13.89 19.83 7.81
C TYR A 450 -14.04 19.68 9.31
N GLU A 451 -15.26 19.46 9.80
CA GLU A 451 -15.58 19.37 11.24
C GLU A 451 -14.74 18.32 11.98
N SER A 452 -14.51 17.16 11.37
CA SER A 452 -13.69 16.08 11.94
C SER A 452 -12.19 16.20 11.64
N GLY A 453 -11.79 17.23 10.90
CA GLY A 453 -10.47 17.39 10.30
C GLY A 453 -10.19 16.37 9.19
N VAL A 454 -9.17 16.66 8.39
CA VAL A 454 -8.66 15.77 7.33
C VAL A 454 -7.16 15.59 7.44
N TRP A 455 -6.70 14.38 7.11
CA TRP A 455 -5.29 14.10 6.91
C TRP A 455 -4.93 14.34 5.46
N VAL A 456 -3.83 15.06 5.24
CA VAL A 456 -3.37 15.44 3.91
C VAL A 456 -1.94 14.95 3.73
N LEU A 457 -1.69 14.29 2.61
CA LEU A 457 -0.37 13.89 2.13
C LEU A 457 0.16 14.96 1.18
N ASP A 458 1.21 15.66 1.58
CA ASP A 458 1.85 16.74 0.85
C ASP A 458 3.17 16.28 0.24
N ILE A 459 3.25 16.24 -1.09
CA ILE A 459 4.42 15.77 -1.84
C ILE A 459 5.08 16.96 -2.52
N GLN A 460 6.16 17.45 -1.91
CA GLN A 460 6.90 18.63 -2.39
C GLN A 460 8.23 18.26 -3.07
N GLU A 461 8.83 17.13 -2.70
CA GLU A 461 10.17 16.76 -3.16
C GLU A 461 10.19 15.34 -3.71
N TYR A 462 10.11 15.28 -5.04
CA TYR A 462 10.52 14.10 -5.78
C TYR A 462 10.84 14.41 -7.24
N LYS A 463 11.59 13.54 -7.92
CA LYS A 463 11.91 13.69 -9.36
C LYS A 463 10.68 13.79 -10.29
N THR A 464 9.50 13.43 -9.80
CA THR A 464 8.24 13.60 -10.55
C THR A 464 7.62 14.98 -10.32
N CYS A 465 7.95 15.66 -9.23
CA CYS A 465 7.53 17.05 -8.97
C CYS A 465 8.15 18.03 -9.98
N GLU A 466 9.32 17.70 -10.56
CA GLU A 466 9.89 18.47 -11.69
C GLU A 466 8.93 18.53 -12.89
N LEU A 467 8.10 17.50 -13.09
CA LEU A 467 7.17 17.41 -14.22
C LEU A 467 5.73 17.79 -13.85
N TYR A 468 5.25 17.35 -12.67
CA TYR A 468 3.85 17.47 -12.28
C TYR A 468 3.59 18.50 -11.16
N GLY A 469 4.65 19.17 -10.70
CA GLY A 469 4.59 20.08 -9.57
C GLY A 469 4.43 19.36 -8.22
N PRO A 470 4.40 20.14 -7.13
CA PRO A 470 4.01 19.64 -5.83
C PRO A 470 2.53 19.23 -5.82
N GLN A 471 2.19 18.24 -5.00
CA GLN A 471 0.83 17.70 -4.92
C GLN A 471 0.41 17.52 -3.48
N SER A 472 -0.78 18.00 -3.13
CA SER A 472 -1.41 17.79 -1.83
C SER A 472 -2.64 16.91 -2.02
N ILE A 473 -2.75 15.82 -1.26
CA ILE A 473 -3.74 14.76 -1.45
C ILE A 473 -4.48 14.53 -0.14
N VAL A 474 -5.78 14.81 -0.12
CA VAL A 474 -6.65 14.47 1.01
C VAL A 474 -6.80 12.96 1.10
N ILE A 475 -6.43 12.39 2.25
CA ILE A 475 -6.55 10.96 2.51
C ILE A 475 -8.00 10.64 2.88
N ARG A 476 -8.66 9.73 2.17
CA ARG A 476 -10.05 9.37 2.46
C ARG A 476 -10.16 8.62 3.79
N ASN A 477 -11.03 9.09 4.68
CA ASN A 477 -11.27 8.43 5.96
C ASN A 477 -12.30 7.28 5.83
N HIS A 478 -11.84 6.08 5.53
CA HIS A 478 -12.70 4.90 5.43
C HIS A 478 -13.16 4.41 6.80
N LYS A 479 -14.47 4.21 6.98
CA LYS A 479 -15.03 3.52 8.16
C LYS A 479 -15.03 2.01 7.94
N PHE A 480 -14.65 1.26 8.96
CA PHE A 480 -14.62 -0.20 8.96
C PHE A 480 -15.80 -0.79 9.74
N HIS A 481 -16.08 -2.08 9.51
CA HIS A 481 -17.17 -2.79 10.18
C HIS A 481 -17.03 -2.87 11.71
N ASP A 482 -15.82 -2.66 12.25
CA ASP A 482 -15.58 -2.64 13.70
C ASP A 482 -15.68 -1.23 14.32
N GLY A 483 -16.25 -0.27 13.58
CA GLY A 483 -16.48 1.09 14.04
C GLY A 483 -15.26 2.00 13.99
N ASN A 484 -14.05 1.45 13.81
CA ASN A 484 -12.86 2.26 13.60
C ASN A 484 -12.85 2.84 12.17
N CYS A 485 -12.02 3.84 11.96
CA CYS A 485 -11.74 4.44 10.67
C CYS A 485 -10.24 4.55 10.40
N LEU A 486 -9.83 4.84 9.15
CA LEU A 486 -8.41 4.93 8.79
C LEU A 486 -7.65 5.95 9.64
N TYR A 487 -8.29 7.08 9.96
CA TYR A 487 -7.70 8.12 10.79
C TYR A 487 -7.38 7.65 12.20
N ASP A 488 -8.20 6.75 12.78
CA ASP A 488 -7.88 6.16 14.08
C ASP A 488 -6.52 5.45 14.06
N TYR A 489 -6.14 4.82 12.94
CA TYR A 489 -4.84 4.16 12.83
C TYR A 489 -3.69 5.15 12.68
N PHE A 490 -3.88 6.28 12.00
CA PHE A 490 -2.88 7.36 11.99
C PHE A 490 -2.66 7.92 13.39
N GLU A 491 -3.75 8.21 14.09
CA GLU A 491 -3.69 8.79 15.42
C GLU A 491 -3.10 7.80 16.42
N ARG A 492 -3.47 6.52 16.36
CA ARG A 492 -2.86 5.46 17.18
C ARG A 492 -1.38 5.24 16.85
N HIS A 493 -0.99 5.38 15.58
CA HIS A 493 0.41 5.31 15.18
C HIS A 493 1.22 6.46 15.72
N LEU A 494 0.68 7.69 15.71
CA LEU A 494 1.42 8.87 16.13
C LEU A 494 1.43 9.06 17.64
N TYR A 495 0.26 8.98 18.28
CA TYR A 495 0.05 9.37 19.68
C TYR A 495 -0.17 8.18 20.62
N GLY A 496 -0.34 6.98 20.06
CA GLY A 496 -0.68 5.79 20.83
C GLY A 496 -2.17 5.58 20.98
N TRP A 497 -2.54 4.51 21.69
CA TRP A 497 -3.92 4.07 21.83
C TRP A 497 -4.28 3.96 23.30
N TYR A 498 -5.11 4.87 23.78
CA TYR A 498 -5.68 4.82 25.12
C TYR A 498 -6.98 4.01 25.13
N PHE A 499 -7.09 3.07 26.06
CA PHE A 499 -8.29 2.27 26.26
C PHE A 499 -9.02 2.75 27.51
N HIS A 500 -10.21 3.32 27.32
CA HIS A 500 -11.12 3.67 28.40
C HIS A 500 -11.97 2.45 28.76
N SER A 501 -12.04 2.13 30.05
CA SER A 501 -12.83 1.01 30.55
C SER A 501 -14.09 1.51 31.24
N ASN A 502 -15.25 1.18 30.67
CA ASN A 502 -16.53 1.36 31.36
C ASN A 502 -16.66 0.31 32.48
N GLY A 503 -16.19 0.62 33.70
CA GLY A 503 -16.40 -0.20 34.90
C GLY A 503 -15.14 -0.47 35.75
N LYS A 504 -15.10 -1.62 36.43
CA LYS A 504 -14.04 -1.98 37.42
C LYS A 504 -12.63 -2.17 36.85
N LYS A 505 -12.42 -2.16 35.52
CA LYS A 505 -11.06 -2.28 34.96
C LYS A 505 -10.45 -0.87 34.86
N LYS A 506 -9.14 -0.79 35.12
CA LYS A 506 -8.39 0.46 35.01
C LYS A 506 -8.19 0.83 33.55
N ASP A 507 -8.41 2.10 33.23
CA ASP A 507 -7.97 2.68 31.98
C ASP A 507 -6.46 2.48 31.80
N LYS A 508 -6.02 2.37 30.55
CA LYS A 508 -4.60 2.24 30.25
C LYS A 508 -4.25 2.58 28.81
N TRP A 509 -3.00 2.99 28.63
CA TRP A 509 -2.34 3.00 27.33
C TRP A 509 -2.07 1.57 26.85
N LEU A 510 -2.56 1.24 25.66
CA LEU A 510 -2.29 -0.01 24.95
C LEU A 510 -1.01 0.07 24.14
N THR A 511 -0.76 1.24 23.55
CA THR A 511 0.47 1.57 22.87
C THR A 511 0.80 3.04 23.05
N THR A 512 2.09 3.36 23.04
CA THR A 512 2.62 4.74 23.01
C THR A 512 2.84 5.25 21.58
N GLY A 513 2.40 4.48 20.57
CA GLY A 513 2.52 4.85 19.16
C GLY A 513 3.98 4.97 18.74
N ARG A 514 4.29 6.00 17.96
CA ARG A 514 5.60 6.28 17.36
C ARG A 514 6.71 6.37 18.42
N ILE A 515 6.38 6.83 19.62
CA ILE A 515 7.33 6.94 20.73
C ILE A 515 7.90 5.57 21.13
N SER A 516 7.14 4.48 20.96
CA SER A 516 7.62 3.11 21.25
C SER A 516 8.84 2.67 20.43
N PHE A 517 9.17 3.39 19.35
CA PHE A 517 10.34 3.11 18.51
C PHE A 517 11.60 3.89 18.89
N ASN A 518 11.56 4.70 19.96
CA ASN A 518 12.66 5.57 20.39
C ASN A 518 13.25 6.37 19.20
N PRO A 519 12.42 7.21 18.53
CA PRO A 519 12.84 7.97 17.35
C PRO A 519 14.11 8.79 17.60
N ARG A 520 15.07 8.71 16.67
CA ARG A 520 16.32 9.49 16.66
C ARG A 520 16.30 10.59 15.59
N ASP A 521 15.14 10.87 15.06
CA ASP A 521 14.90 11.69 13.88
C ASP A 521 14.24 13.04 14.19
N CYS A 522 14.16 13.42 15.47
CA CYS A 522 13.62 14.70 15.87
C CYS A 522 14.54 15.82 15.39
N CYS A 523 14.07 16.57 14.38
CA CYS A 523 14.66 17.83 14.00
C CYS A 523 13.94 18.95 14.75
N TYR A 524 14.69 19.92 15.23
CA TYR A 524 14.18 21.05 16.00
C TYR A 524 14.58 22.36 15.34
N ILE A 525 13.70 23.35 15.41
CA ILE A 525 14.01 24.74 15.14
C ILE A 525 13.91 25.50 16.45
N CYS A 526 15.04 26.02 16.91
CA CYS A 526 15.07 27.10 17.89
C CYS A 526 15.47 28.37 17.11
N ASN A 527 14.64 29.41 17.05
CA ASN A 527 15.24 30.71 16.71
C ASN A 527 16.09 31.14 17.89
N GLN A 528 17.28 31.66 17.58
CA GLN A 528 18.27 32.12 18.55
C GLN A 528 17.79 33.30 19.42
N ASN A 529 16.61 33.86 19.10
CA ASN A 529 15.94 34.88 19.92
C ASN A 529 14.96 34.20 20.89
N GLN A 530 15.15 34.46 22.19
CA GLN A 530 14.71 33.68 23.35
C GLN A 530 13.20 33.53 23.61
N ASN A 531 12.31 33.68 22.62
CA ASN A 531 10.84 33.51 22.78
C ASN A 531 10.15 32.86 21.55
N SER A 532 10.89 32.17 20.69
CA SER A 532 10.32 31.63 19.45
C SER A 532 9.62 30.27 19.62
N GLU A 533 8.59 30.05 18.80
CA GLU A 533 7.81 28.81 18.72
C GLU A 533 8.71 27.59 18.43
N PHE A 534 8.61 26.56 19.29
CA PHE A 534 9.36 25.33 19.13
C PHE A 534 8.70 24.41 18.10
N TRP A 535 9.19 24.45 16.87
CA TRP A 535 8.77 23.54 15.82
C TRP A 535 9.68 22.31 15.75
N SER A 536 9.06 21.14 15.80
CA SER A 536 9.73 19.85 15.67
C SER A 536 9.02 18.98 14.65
N TRP A 537 9.78 18.18 13.91
CA TRP A 537 9.25 17.16 13.02
C TRP A 537 10.13 15.92 13.04
N GLY A 538 9.59 14.82 12.54
CA GLY A 538 10.31 13.58 12.32
C GLY A 538 9.67 12.75 11.22
N TYR A 539 10.18 11.56 10.96
CA TYR A 539 9.62 10.66 9.96
C TYR A 539 8.35 9.98 10.48
N PHE A 540 7.39 9.81 9.58
CA PHE A 540 6.15 9.08 9.85
C PHE A 540 6.42 7.58 10.00
N PHE A 541 7.23 7.00 9.13
CA PHE A 541 7.65 5.59 9.21
C PHE A 541 9.07 5.45 9.75
N ILE A 542 9.23 4.71 10.85
CA ILE A 542 10.51 4.56 11.54
C ILE A 542 10.84 3.08 11.74
N GLN A 543 12.12 2.75 11.69
CA GLN A 543 12.60 1.42 12.02
C GLN A 543 12.43 1.12 13.52
N PRO A 544 11.60 0.13 13.91
CA PRO A 544 11.23 -0.07 15.31
C PRO A 544 12.38 -0.30 16.29
N LEU A 545 13.48 -0.90 15.83
CA LEU A 545 14.63 -1.24 16.68
C LEU A 545 15.72 -0.16 16.68
N VAL A 546 15.77 0.68 15.65
CA VAL A 546 16.87 1.61 15.43
C VAL A 546 16.44 3.05 15.75
N GLY A 547 15.15 3.37 15.59
CA GLY A 547 14.63 4.73 15.74
C GLY A 547 14.97 5.64 14.56
N CYS A 548 15.52 5.10 13.47
CA CYS A 548 15.90 5.87 12.27
C CYS A 548 14.92 5.65 11.10
N VAL A 549 14.98 6.51 10.10
CA VAL A 549 14.25 6.35 8.83
C VAL A 549 14.61 5.01 8.16
N TYR A 550 13.64 4.39 7.51
CA TYR A 550 13.89 3.22 6.69
C TYR A 550 14.80 3.57 5.49
N ASN A 551 15.70 2.66 5.10
CA ASN A 551 16.32 2.74 3.77
C ASN A 551 15.43 2.08 2.68
N SER A 552 15.84 2.17 1.41
CA SER A 552 15.08 1.62 0.27
C SER A 552 14.82 0.11 0.34
N THR A 553 15.75 -0.64 0.93
CA THR A 553 15.63 -2.09 1.05
C THR A 553 14.75 -2.47 2.22
N GLU A 554 14.92 -1.81 3.37
CA GLU A 554 14.18 -2.13 4.59
C GLU A 554 12.70 -1.74 4.48
N PHE A 555 12.36 -0.61 3.86
CA PHE A 555 10.95 -0.24 3.63
C PHE A 555 10.27 -1.19 2.66
N LYS A 556 10.96 -1.54 1.56
CA LYS A 556 10.49 -2.58 0.63
C LYS A 556 10.27 -3.90 1.37
N ASP A 557 11.16 -4.26 2.29
CA ASP A 557 11.09 -5.51 3.06
C ASP A 557 9.97 -5.49 4.10
N LEU A 558 9.65 -4.34 4.69
CA LEU A 558 8.48 -4.16 5.56
C LEU A 558 7.20 -4.60 4.82
N VAL A 559 6.99 -4.08 3.62
CA VAL A 559 5.82 -4.38 2.78
C VAL A 559 5.89 -5.82 2.25
N ARG A 560 7.02 -6.20 1.66
CA ARG A 560 7.24 -7.52 1.03
C ARG A 560 7.08 -8.68 2.00
N ASN A 561 7.63 -8.56 3.21
CA ASN A 561 7.53 -9.62 4.21
C ASN A 561 6.10 -9.79 4.71
N ALA A 562 5.33 -8.70 4.81
CA ALA A 562 3.93 -8.77 5.21
C ALA A 562 3.08 -9.51 4.15
N ALA A 563 3.21 -9.17 2.87
CA ALA A 563 2.54 -9.89 1.78
C ALA A 563 2.92 -11.37 1.76
N HIS A 564 4.23 -11.67 1.79
CA HIS A 564 4.71 -13.05 1.73
C HIS A 564 4.18 -13.91 2.86
N ARG A 565 4.17 -13.36 4.09
CA ARG A 565 3.67 -14.05 5.27
C ARG A 565 2.18 -14.41 5.16
N LEU A 566 1.38 -13.56 4.52
CA LEU A 566 -0.06 -13.75 4.41
C LEU A 566 -0.47 -14.60 3.20
N THR A 567 0.25 -14.48 2.08
CA THR A 567 -0.17 -15.03 0.77
C THR A 567 0.82 -16.03 0.13
N ASN A 568 2.03 -16.18 0.69
CA ASN A 568 3.18 -16.84 0.07
C ASN A 568 3.68 -16.16 -1.22
N VAL A 569 3.30 -14.89 -1.43
CA VAL A 569 3.74 -14.07 -2.56
C VAL A 569 4.43 -12.80 -2.03
N PRO A 570 5.69 -12.54 -2.41
CA PRO A 570 6.44 -11.38 -1.97
C PRO A 570 6.09 -10.12 -2.79
N VAL A 571 4.84 -9.66 -2.69
CA VAL A 571 4.37 -8.42 -3.35
C VAL A 571 5.17 -7.23 -2.82
N THR A 572 5.67 -6.37 -3.70
CA THR A 572 6.50 -5.20 -3.33
C THR A 572 5.76 -3.89 -3.61
N PRO A 573 6.19 -2.74 -3.03
CA PRO A 573 5.60 -1.44 -3.37
C PRO A 573 5.60 -1.13 -4.86
N HIS A 574 6.61 -1.61 -5.60
CA HIS A 574 6.65 -1.42 -7.05
C HIS A 574 5.57 -2.21 -7.78
N VAL A 575 5.28 -3.44 -7.33
CA VAL A 575 4.22 -4.28 -7.91
C VAL A 575 2.85 -3.65 -7.71
N MET A 576 2.62 -2.97 -6.58
CA MET A 576 1.35 -2.27 -6.35
C MET A 576 1.06 -1.19 -7.40
N ARG A 577 2.10 -0.58 -8.01
CA ARG A 577 1.91 0.35 -9.12
C ARG A 577 1.38 -0.35 -10.38
N TYR A 578 1.85 -1.57 -10.66
CA TYR A 578 1.30 -2.40 -11.73
C TYR A 578 -0.13 -2.85 -11.42
N VAL A 579 -0.43 -3.19 -10.17
CA VAL A 579 -1.77 -3.59 -9.72
C VAL A 579 -2.78 -2.45 -9.91
N TRP A 580 -2.43 -1.21 -9.56
CA TRP A 580 -3.29 -0.05 -9.79
C TRP A 580 -3.52 0.24 -11.28
N ALA A 581 -2.44 0.24 -12.08
CA ALA A 581 -2.57 0.41 -13.52
C ALA A 581 -3.47 -0.67 -14.12
N THR A 582 -3.28 -1.94 -13.75
CA THR A 582 -4.09 -3.06 -14.24
C THR A 582 -5.55 -2.94 -13.82
N TRP A 583 -5.80 -2.54 -12.57
CA TRP A 583 -7.15 -2.28 -12.08
C TRP A 583 -7.88 -1.24 -12.94
N ALA A 584 -7.21 -0.14 -13.30
CA ALA A 584 -7.79 0.94 -14.11
C ALA A 584 -8.34 0.44 -15.46
N TYR A 585 -7.56 -0.37 -16.17
CA TYR A 585 -7.98 -0.94 -17.45
C TYR A 585 -9.02 -2.05 -17.28
N GLN A 586 -8.93 -2.85 -16.21
CA GLN A 586 -9.90 -3.93 -15.95
C GLN A 586 -11.29 -3.42 -15.61
N VAL A 587 -11.41 -2.29 -14.91
CA VAL A 587 -12.71 -1.69 -14.59
C VAL A 587 -13.21 -0.74 -15.68
N GLY A 588 -12.47 -0.59 -16.77
CA GLY A 588 -12.89 0.23 -17.92
C GLY A 588 -12.91 1.73 -17.65
N LEU A 589 -11.98 2.27 -16.85
CA LEU A 589 -11.89 3.71 -16.63
C LEU A 589 -11.73 4.46 -17.96
N ASN A 590 -12.42 5.59 -18.11
CA ASN A 590 -12.29 6.44 -19.29
C ASN A 590 -10.94 7.20 -19.32
N GLU A 591 -10.64 7.87 -20.43
CA GLU A 591 -9.35 8.57 -20.63
C GLU A 591 -9.08 9.62 -19.54
N GLN A 592 -10.08 10.42 -19.17
CA GLN A 592 -9.95 11.45 -18.13
C GLN A 592 -9.70 10.85 -16.75
N GLU A 593 -10.37 9.74 -16.42
CA GLU A 593 -10.15 8.99 -15.18
C GLU A 593 -8.77 8.34 -15.14
N GLN A 594 -8.30 7.83 -16.28
CA GLN A 594 -6.95 7.27 -16.43
C GLN A 594 -5.86 8.34 -16.28
N GLU A 595 -6.05 9.53 -16.87
CA GLU A 595 -5.18 10.69 -16.68
C GLU A 595 -5.13 11.12 -15.21
N SER A 596 -6.30 11.22 -14.58
CA SER A 596 -6.42 11.59 -13.16
C SER A 596 -5.72 10.57 -12.26
N LEU A 597 -5.87 9.27 -12.55
CA LEU A 597 -5.19 8.21 -11.81
C LEU A 597 -3.67 8.27 -12.04
N ALA A 598 -3.22 8.45 -13.28
CA ALA A 598 -1.80 8.56 -13.59
C ALA A 598 -1.17 9.75 -12.84
N TYR A 599 -1.83 10.91 -12.86
CA TYR A 599 -1.44 12.09 -12.10
C TYR A 599 -1.40 11.82 -10.59
N ALA A 600 -2.41 11.15 -10.03
CA ALA A 600 -2.47 10.77 -8.62
C ALA A 600 -1.42 9.72 -8.22
N MET A 601 -0.92 8.93 -9.17
CA MET A 601 0.23 8.04 -8.98
C MET A 601 1.58 8.75 -9.16
N GLY A 602 1.59 9.95 -9.75
CA GLY A 602 2.78 10.74 -10.10
C GLY A 602 3.47 10.31 -11.39
N HIS A 603 2.73 9.84 -12.40
CA HIS A 603 3.25 9.46 -13.74
C HIS A 603 2.36 10.00 -14.86
N ASP A 604 2.81 9.87 -16.11
CA ASP A 604 1.98 10.11 -17.30
C ASP A 604 1.20 8.83 -17.66
N VAL A 605 0.15 9.00 -18.48
CA VAL A 605 -0.69 7.89 -18.97
C VAL A 605 0.15 6.86 -19.71
N LYS A 606 1.16 7.30 -20.48
CA LYS A 606 2.08 6.40 -21.18
C LYS A 606 2.81 5.46 -20.22
N THR A 607 3.33 5.96 -19.11
CA THR A 607 4.01 5.18 -18.08
C THR A 607 3.03 4.25 -17.36
N MET A 608 1.79 4.70 -17.13
CA MET A 608 0.74 3.85 -16.57
C MET A 608 0.37 2.71 -17.53
N LEU A 609 0.29 2.98 -18.83
CA LEU A 609 0.10 1.95 -19.86
C LEU A 609 1.29 0.98 -19.87
N GLU A 610 2.53 1.46 -19.80
CA GLU A 610 3.70 0.59 -19.64
C GLU A 610 3.62 -0.30 -18.40
N PHE A 611 2.98 0.16 -17.31
CA PHE A 611 2.75 -0.65 -16.12
C PHE A 611 1.71 -1.73 -16.34
N TYR A 612 0.60 -1.41 -17.01
CA TYR A 612 -0.40 -2.40 -17.41
C TYR A 612 0.21 -3.46 -18.35
N GLU A 613 1.03 -3.06 -19.31
CA GLU A 613 1.72 -3.97 -20.23
C GLU A 613 2.65 -4.98 -19.55
N ASN A 614 3.05 -4.72 -18.30
CA ASN A 614 3.88 -5.59 -17.48
C ASN A 614 3.08 -6.46 -16.48
N CYS A 615 1.74 -6.47 -16.53
CA CYS A 615 0.94 -7.39 -15.73
C CYS A 615 1.09 -8.85 -16.20
N THR A 616 0.45 -9.79 -15.50
CA THR A 616 0.51 -11.20 -15.89
C THR A 616 -0.33 -11.44 -17.17
N PRO A 617 0.03 -12.44 -18.00
CA PRO A 617 -0.74 -12.76 -19.20
C PRO A 617 -2.23 -13.05 -18.91
N ASN A 618 -2.53 -13.66 -17.76
CA ASN A 618 -3.90 -13.93 -17.33
C ASN A 618 -4.68 -12.64 -17.04
N GLU A 619 -4.11 -11.71 -16.29
CA GLU A 619 -4.78 -10.44 -15.96
C GLU A 619 -5.03 -9.57 -17.20
N LYS A 620 -4.18 -9.69 -18.22
CA LYS A 620 -4.31 -8.99 -19.50
C LYS A 620 -5.41 -9.58 -20.40
N ARG A 621 -5.61 -10.90 -20.35
CA ARG A 621 -6.69 -11.58 -21.08
C ARG A 621 -8.04 -11.43 -20.41
N ARG A 622 -8.06 -11.28 -19.09
CA ARG A 622 -9.29 -11.26 -18.30
C ARG A 622 -10.37 -10.30 -18.82
N PRO A 623 -10.08 -9.03 -19.21
CA PRO A 623 -11.11 -8.14 -19.72
C PRO A 623 -11.84 -8.68 -20.96
N ILE A 624 -11.11 -9.27 -21.91
CA ILE A 624 -11.75 -9.83 -23.11
C ILE A 624 -12.45 -11.15 -22.80
N GLU A 625 -11.93 -11.96 -21.88
CA GLU A 625 -12.61 -13.18 -21.42
C GLU A 625 -13.93 -12.86 -20.70
N GLU A 626 -13.96 -11.81 -19.87
CA GLU A 626 -15.18 -11.32 -19.20
C GLU A 626 -16.22 -10.82 -20.24
N VAL A 627 -15.80 -10.03 -21.23
CA VAL A 627 -16.67 -9.59 -22.33
C VAL A 627 -17.18 -10.76 -23.16
N ILE A 628 -16.33 -11.73 -23.51
CA ILE A 628 -16.74 -12.96 -24.22
C ILE A 628 -17.80 -13.71 -23.41
N ASN A 629 -17.59 -13.85 -22.09
CA ASN A 629 -18.54 -14.52 -21.21
C ASN A 629 -19.88 -13.78 -21.11
N GLU A 630 -19.85 -12.46 -20.99
CA GLU A 630 -21.06 -11.64 -20.93
C GLU A 630 -21.83 -11.66 -22.25
N VAL A 631 -21.16 -11.37 -23.36
CA VAL A 631 -21.79 -11.22 -24.67
C VAL A 631 -22.19 -12.56 -25.26
N LEU A 632 -21.32 -13.57 -25.24
CA LEU A 632 -21.59 -14.85 -25.90
C LEU A 632 -22.33 -15.84 -25.00
N PHE A 633 -21.98 -15.97 -23.73
CA PHE A 633 -22.50 -17.07 -22.90
C PHE A 633 -23.65 -16.65 -21.98
N ASN A 634 -23.58 -15.48 -21.34
CA ASN A 634 -24.68 -15.00 -20.48
C ASN A 634 -25.89 -14.58 -21.31
N THR A 635 -25.68 -13.98 -22.49
CA THR A 635 -26.78 -13.61 -23.39
C THR A 635 -27.54 -14.83 -23.92
N LEU A 636 -26.83 -15.92 -24.24
CA LEU A 636 -27.45 -17.21 -24.58
C LEU A 636 -28.23 -17.81 -23.41
N SER A 637 -27.74 -17.62 -22.17
CA SER A 637 -28.40 -18.11 -20.96
C SER A 637 -29.72 -17.37 -20.70
N ILE A 638 -29.72 -16.05 -20.89
CA ILE A 638 -30.91 -15.20 -20.78
C ILE A 638 -31.91 -15.51 -21.89
N GLN A 639 -31.45 -15.76 -23.13
CA GLN A 639 -32.33 -16.20 -24.22
C GLN A 639 -32.95 -17.58 -23.97
N LYS A 640 -32.21 -18.49 -23.32
CA LYS A 640 -32.73 -19.82 -22.97
C LYS A 640 -33.78 -19.72 -21.86
N GLN A 641 -33.52 -18.93 -20.82
CA GLN A 641 -34.50 -18.67 -19.75
C GLN A 641 -35.74 -17.92 -20.24
N SER A 642 -35.60 -16.94 -21.15
CA SER A 642 -36.77 -16.23 -21.70
C SER A 642 -37.61 -17.11 -22.65
N SER A 643 -37.02 -18.13 -23.27
CA SER A 643 -37.76 -19.14 -24.03
C SER A 643 -38.52 -20.12 -23.14
N GLU A 644 -37.95 -20.51 -21.98
CA GLU A 644 -38.60 -21.39 -21.00
C GLU A 644 -39.70 -20.68 -20.20
N GLU A 645 -39.48 -19.42 -19.76
CA GLU A 645 -40.50 -18.61 -19.09
C GLU A 645 -41.68 -18.27 -20.03
N ASN A 646 -41.43 -18.09 -21.33
CA ASN A 646 -42.51 -17.92 -22.31
C ASN A 646 -43.34 -19.19 -22.50
N LEU A 647 -42.73 -20.38 -22.42
CA LEU A 647 -43.47 -21.64 -22.54
C LEU A 647 -44.38 -21.89 -21.33
N ASP A 648 -43.92 -21.59 -20.12
CA ASP A 648 -44.74 -21.72 -18.91
C ASP A 648 -45.87 -20.68 -18.87
N GLN A 649 -45.61 -19.44 -19.31
CA GLN A 649 -46.68 -18.44 -19.45
C GLN A 649 -47.67 -18.78 -20.55
N LEU A 650 -47.21 -19.34 -21.68
CA LEU A 650 -48.07 -19.82 -22.74
C LEU A 650 -48.91 -21.01 -22.26
N ALA A 651 -48.31 -21.95 -21.52
CA ALA A 651 -49.02 -23.09 -20.93
C ALA A 651 -50.08 -22.64 -19.91
N GLN A 652 -49.75 -21.67 -19.04
CA GLN A 652 -50.73 -21.10 -18.11
C GLN A 652 -51.86 -20.35 -18.81
N LYS A 653 -51.57 -19.61 -19.89
CA LYS A 653 -52.60 -18.95 -20.70
C LYS A 653 -53.48 -19.96 -21.43
N LEU A 654 -52.91 -21.02 -21.98
CA LEU A 654 -53.65 -22.13 -22.59
C LEU A 654 -54.58 -22.79 -21.57
N LEU A 655 -54.14 -23.01 -20.33
CA LEU A 655 -54.98 -23.57 -19.25
C LEU A 655 -56.14 -22.67 -18.81
N GLN A 656 -56.10 -21.37 -19.13
CA GLN A 656 -57.18 -20.42 -18.81
C GLN A 656 -58.18 -20.24 -19.96
N LEU A 657 -57.95 -20.85 -21.13
CA LEU A 657 -58.88 -20.76 -22.24
C LEU A 657 -60.14 -21.63 -22.01
N PRO A 658 -61.32 -21.18 -22.47
CA PRO A 658 -62.51 -22.01 -22.57
C PRO A 658 -62.24 -23.33 -23.30
N THR A 659 -62.93 -24.40 -22.91
CA THR A 659 -62.66 -25.77 -23.38
C THR A 659 -62.82 -25.94 -24.90
N ASP A 660 -63.73 -25.18 -25.51
CA ASP A 660 -63.98 -25.11 -26.95
C ASP A 660 -62.83 -24.44 -27.71
N GLU A 661 -62.29 -23.34 -27.20
CA GLU A 661 -61.10 -22.68 -27.79
C GLU A 661 -59.85 -23.53 -27.66
N LEU A 662 -59.66 -24.20 -26.51
CA LEU A 662 -58.55 -25.12 -26.29
C LEU A 662 -58.61 -26.31 -27.26
N GLN A 663 -59.79 -26.87 -27.50
CA GLN A 663 -59.97 -27.96 -28.47
C GLN A 663 -59.67 -27.51 -29.90
N HIS A 664 -60.09 -26.31 -30.29
CA HIS A 664 -59.78 -25.75 -31.61
C HIS A 664 -58.27 -25.54 -31.81
N ILE A 665 -57.57 -25.05 -30.78
CA ILE A 665 -56.11 -24.90 -30.81
C ILE A 665 -55.42 -26.28 -30.88
N LEU A 666 -55.87 -27.28 -30.11
CA LEU A 666 -55.30 -28.63 -30.15
C LEU A 666 -55.49 -29.32 -31.51
N GLN A 667 -56.60 -29.06 -32.21
CA GLN A 667 -56.84 -29.51 -33.58
C GLN A 667 -55.92 -28.84 -34.61
N LEU A 668 -55.52 -27.59 -34.39
CA LEU A 668 -54.57 -26.89 -35.26
C LEU A 668 -53.11 -27.35 -35.06
N ILE A 669 -52.77 -27.82 -33.85
CA ILE A 669 -51.38 -28.21 -33.49
C ILE A 669 -51.14 -29.72 -33.67
N SER A 670 -52.19 -30.53 -33.80
CA SER A 670 -52.08 -31.96 -34.17
C SER A 670 -52.38 -32.14 -35.65
N PRO A 671 -51.40 -31.97 -36.56
CA PRO A 671 -51.57 -32.46 -37.92
C PRO A 671 -51.57 -34.00 -37.87
N GLU A 672 -52.45 -34.62 -38.68
CA GLU A 672 -52.26 -36.02 -39.09
C GLU A 672 -50.86 -36.26 -39.68
#